data_AF-A0A9Q8ZG72-F1
#
_entry.id   AF-A0A9Q8ZG72-F1
#
_cell.length_a   1.000
_cell.length_b   1.000
_cell.length_c   1.000
_cell.angle_alpha   90.00
_cell.angle_beta   90.00
_cell.angle_gamma   90.00
#
_symmetry.space_group_name_H-M   'P 1'
#
loop_
_entity.id
_entity.type
_entity.pdbx_description
1 polymer ?
#
loop_
_entity_poly.entity_id
_entity_poly.type
_entity_poly.pdbx_seq_one_letter_code
_entity_poly.pdbx_strand_id
1 'polypeptide(L)'
;MSGVGTYPKAVSSKTAAVEINDKRNGACHGIRVLHLITVCAEDLFLNIFRVASATYADMSRTCLVILAGAGILIAEYRLNVPGLVMSILAMLFAGVARGLWKTAVIHHPDVLTANVNQASLQVMVGALVGVVSALVFGMNGRIFAFEAGNGFLLGLNALSTAMAIQLGKSAVLPMDDGVVTAPFHSLDDRVHRICDAVTIAVFTGLAGCYSTLLTRRSYTNVYQICCFWLAIMCISSWPCARMPHAGLPNTRLAQSMHGRMRSSSWPVNRQVKPFWKYVAGVGIASLWITYGVLNFTERQEPYRPASLDQTYVASMPVEIVVSMYKEPIEGVAKLIRNLKSMPAFSDAYITIYLKDNGADNDRIKSQIQANQVITLPNIGREGETYLNHILNRWDSLAQQTIFLQAEIHNPREFYTRINNYYIRGRTGYLDLGWVGTVCNCNTCSDRLFWTDEMHLIPQTYQQVYGSSSLCSYVLLSYKGQFAASAARIRGIDRGIYQGIWQALVDDKSWAHQDKFLHGRPDELSAPDFGYTVERLWSMLFQCSSADLAWKCPSLPWPIVERFLKEQADGAIGADVGCGNGKYLAVNDKVWIVGSDRSTNLAKIARQHEPHDVVVADNLALPHPNGIFDFAISIAVVHHLSTPARRVEAVKCVLDLLKRPTSPNPGESSHKDRSTGGGRALIYVWALEQKDSRRGWDEGHEQDVMVPWVLKQKKEKEAKRKKKEDVGKADGASEKDKTAEGDKTFLRYYHLYRKGELEGDIEQAGGVVLESGYEKDNWWAIASLR
;
A
#
# COMPACT_ATOMS: atom_id res chain seq x y z
N MET A 1 -53.85 -20.12 15.44
CA MET A 1 -53.86 -21.25 14.48
C MET A 1 -53.27 -20.77 13.17
N SER A 2 -52.21 -21.46 12.72
CA SER A 2 -51.78 -21.69 11.33
C SER A 2 -51.84 -20.54 10.30
N GLY A 3 -50.68 -20.22 9.71
CA GLY A 3 -50.67 -19.67 8.36
C GLY A 3 -49.37 -19.01 7.87
N VAL A 4 -48.41 -19.83 7.42
CA VAL A 4 -47.47 -19.60 6.30
C VAL A 4 -46.46 -18.43 6.42
N GLY A 5 -45.17 -18.79 6.62
CA GLY A 5 -44.02 -17.89 6.41
C GLY A 5 -43.01 -18.52 5.47
N THR A 6 -42.86 -17.94 4.28
CA THR A 6 -41.96 -18.33 3.19
C THR A 6 -40.59 -17.63 3.32
N TYR A 7 -39.50 -18.39 3.11
CA TYR A 7 -38.16 -17.90 2.74
C TYR A 7 -38.00 -18.01 1.20
N PRO A 8 -36.91 -17.54 0.53
CA PRO A 8 -35.84 -16.58 0.88
C PRO A 8 -35.52 -15.54 -0.25
N LYS A 9 -34.74 -14.47 0.00
CA LYS A 9 -33.83 -13.87 -1.01
C LYS A 9 -32.55 -13.30 -0.38
N ALA A 10 -31.42 -13.73 -0.93
CA ALA A 10 -30.05 -13.37 -0.57
C ALA A 10 -29.71 -11.92 -0.96
N VAL A 11 -29.12 -11.16 -0.03
CA VAL A 11 -28.65 -9.78 -0.23
C VAL A 11 -27.18 -9.81 -0.65
N SER A 12 -26.92 -9.19 -1.80
CA SER A 12 -25.73 -9.32 -2.63
C SER A 12 -24.59 -8.37 -2.21
N SER A 13 -23.40 -8.96 -2.10
CA SER A 13 -22.09 -8.38 -1.82
C SER A 13 -21.66 -7.38 -2.89
N LYS A 14 -21.35 -6.14 -2.50
CA LYS A 14 -21.13 -5.06 -3.45
C LYS A 14 -20.15 -4.03 -2.85
N THR A 15 -18.91 -4.46 -2.57
CA THR A 15 -17.91 -3.79 -1.69
C THR A 15 -16.60 -3.33 -2.38
N ALA A 16 -16.51 -3.26 -3.71
CA ALA A 16 -15.19 -3.14 -4.36
C ALA A 16 -14.92 -1.88 -5.21
N ALA A 17 -15.90 -1.02 -5.51
CA ALA A 17 -15.81 -0.21 -6.75
C ALA A 17 -14.97 1.09 -6.72
N VAL A 18 -14.65 1.69 -5.57
CA VAL A 18 -14.16 3.10 -5.55
C VAL A 18 -12.67 3.25 -5.26
N GLU A 19 -12.03 2.25 -4.64
CA GLU A 19 -10.55 2.22 -4.47
C GLU A 19 -9.80 2.09 -5.81
N ILE A 20 -10.54 1.88 -6.89
CA ILE A 20 -10.00 1.38 -8.12
C ILE A 20 -9.56 2.50 -9.08
N ASN A 21 -10.01 3.75 -8.94
CA ASN A 21 -9.76 4.73 -10.00
C ASN A 21 -8.33 5.32 -10.01
N ASP A 22 -7.75 5.66 -8.86
CA ASP A 22 -6.37 6.15 -8.78
C ASP A 22 -5.33 4.99 -8.79
N LYS A 23 -5.75 3.79 -8.36
CA LYS A 23 -4.98 2.55 -8.46
C LYS A 23 -5.04 1.91 -9.87
N ARG A 24 -6.09 2.16 -10.68
CA ARG A 24 -6.26 1.64 -12.07
C ARG A 24 -5.28 2.27 -13.05
N ASN A 25 -5.00 3.56 -12.89
CA ASN A 25 -4.13 4.26 -13.83
C ASN A 25 -2.66 3.83 -13.69
N GLY A 26 -2.22 3.45 -12.48
CA GLY A 26 -0.94 2.74 -12.24
C GLY A 26 -0.96 1.27 -12.67
N ALA A 27 -2.11 0.58 -12.51
CA ALA A 27 -2.27 -0.81 -12.96
C ALA A 27 -2.10 -0.97 -14.49
N CYS A 28 -2.49 0.01 -15.30
CA CYS A 28 -2.22 -0.02 -16.75
C CYS A 28 -0.73 -0.05 -17.10
N HIS A 29 0.12 0.51 -16.24
CA HIS A 29 1.58 0.50 -16.43
C HIS A 29 2.18 -0.86 -16.04
N GLY A 30 1.76 -1.41 -14.88
CA GLY A 30 2.17 -2.74 -14.43
C GLY A 30 1.67 -3.88 -15.34
N ILE A 31 0.45 -3.79 -15.89
CA ILE A 31 -0.14 -4.82 -16.76
C ILE A 31 0.62 -4.98 -18.09
N ARG A 32 1.28 -3.92 -18.59
CA ARG A 32 2.06 -4.00 -19.85
C ARG A 32 3.46 -4.55 -19.65
N VAL A 33 4.05 -4.27 -18.50
CA VAL A 33 5.29 -4.89 -18.04
C VAL A 33 5.11 -6.41 -17.85
N LEU A 34 3.92 -6.84 -17.42
CA LEU A 34 3.57 -8.24 -17.20
C LEU A 34 3.58 -9.10 -18.49
N HIS A 35 3.57 -8.50 -19.70
CA HIS A 35 3.67 -9.23 -20.97
C HIS A 35 4.95 -10.06 -21.11
N LEU A 36 5.99 -9.70 -20.36
CA LEU A 36 7.25 -10.44 -20.28
C LEU A 36 7.07 -11.86 -19.71
N ILE A 37 6.06 -12.06 -18.84
CA ILE A 37 5.71 -13.37 -18.25
C ILE A 37 5.23 -14.35 -19.32
N THR A 38 4.52 -13.86 -20.34
CA THR A 38 4.01 -14.67 -21.45
C THR A 38 5.13 -15.32 -22.25
N VAL A 39 6.20 -14.55 -22.55
CA VAL A 39 7.38 -15.05 -23.28
C VAL A 39 8.09 -16.12 -22.45
N CYS A 40 8.23 -15.88 -21.15
CA CYS A 40 8.88 -16.84 -20.24
C CYS A 40 8.08 -18.15 -20.10
N ALA A 41 6.75 -18.05 -20.04
CA ALA A 41 5.87 -19.22 -19.92
C ALA A 41 5.84 -20.08 -21.20
N GLU A 42 5.92 -19.46 -22.38
CA GLU A 42 6.06 -20.18 -23.65
C GLU A 42 7.38 -20.96 -23.73
N ASP A 43 8.51 -20.28 -23.49
CA ASP A 43 9.85 -20.90 -23.56
C ASP A 43 9.98 -22.05 -22.54
N LEU A 44 9.46 -21.84 -21.32
CA LEU A 44 9.44 -22.86 -20.28
C LEU A 44 8.57 -24.06 -20.69
N PHE A 45 7.40 -23.83 -21.29
CA PHE A 45 6.53 -24.89 -21.79
C PHE A 45 7.24 -25.74 -22.85
N LEU A 46 7.83 -25.11 -23.87
CA LEU A 46 8.52 -25.81 -24.96
C LEU A 46 9.71 -26.63 -24.48
N ASN A 47 10.41 -26.14 -23.46
CA ASN A 47 11.52 -26.84 -22.82
C ASN A 47 11.05 -28.04 -21.98
N ILE A 48 10.01 -27.87 -21.15
CA ILE A 48 9.41 -28.95 -20.34
C ILE A 48 8.92 -30.10 -21.23
N PHE A 49 8.25 -29.79 -22.33
CA PHE A 49 7.72 -30.79 -23.25
C PHE A 49 8.74 -31.28 -24.29
N ARG A 50 10.01 -30.84 -24.18
CA ARG A 50 11.15 -31.22 -25.05
C ARG A 50 10.86 -31.06 -26.55
N VAL A 51 10.03 -30.08 -26.88
CA VAL A 51 9.60 -29.79 -28.26
C VAL A 51 10.70 -29.05 -29.02
N ALA A 52 11.61 -28.37 -28.30
CA ALA A 52 12.83 -27.75 -28.84
C ALA A 52 14.02 -27.99 -27.90
N SER A 53 15.23 -28.19 -28.44
CA SER A 53 16.46 -28.27 -27.65
C SER A 53 16.90 -26.86 -27.23
N ALA A 54 16.65 -26.47 -25.97
CA ALA A 54 17.10 -25.19 -25.44
C ALA A 54 18.61 -25.20 -25.19
N THR A 55 19.33 -24.23 -25.75
CA THR A 55 20.75 -24.05 -25.43
C THR A 55 20.91 -23.36 -24.06
N TYR A 56 22.07 -23.52 -23.40
CA TYR A 56 22.37 -22.80 -22.15
C TYR A 56 22.24 -21.27 -22.30
N ALA A 57 22.52 -20.79 -23.51
CA ALA A 57 22.31 -19.42 -23.93
C ALA A 57 20.83 -18.99 -23.86
N ASP A 58 19.92 -19.81 -24.41
CA ASP A 58 18.48 -19.53 -24.37
C ASP A 58 17.94 -19.56 -22.94
N MET A 59 18.37 -20.53 -22.12
CA MET A 59 18.00 -20.59 -20.70
C MET A 59 18.47 -19.37 -19.92
N SER A 60 19.70 -18.90 -20.17
CA SER A 60 20.26 -17.72 -19.51
C SER A 60 19.49 -16.44 -19.86
N ARG A 61 19.07 -16.30 -21.12
CA ARG A 61 18.26 -15.17 -21.60
C ARG A 61 16.90 -15.17 -20.91
N THR A 62 16.21 -16.32 -20.88
CA THR A 62 14.91 -16.45 -20.21
C THR A 62 15.04 -16.13 -18.72
N CYS A 63 16.11 -16.55 -18.04
CA CYS A 63 16.37 -16.17 -16.65
C CYS A 63 16.57 -14.65 -16.47
N LEU A 64 17.32 -13.98 -17.34
CA LEU A 64 17.53 -12.53 -17.25
C LEU A 64 16.24 -11.74 -17.47
N VAL A 65 15.41 -12.19 -18.40
CA VAL A 65 14.09 -11.63 -18.67
C VAL A 65 13.17 -11.81 -17.45
N ILE A 66 13.17 -12.98 -16.80
CA ILE A 66 12.41 -13.22 -15.55
C ILE A 66 12.88 -12.28 -14.43
N LEU A 67 14.20 -12.10 -14.25
CA LEU A 67 14.77 -11.22 -13.23
C LEU A 67 14.43 -9.75 -13.50
N ALA A 68 14.50 -9.32 -14.75
CA ALA A 68 14.08 -7.98 -15.17
C ALA A 68 12.58 -7.77 -14.91
N GLY A 69 11.73 -8.73 -15.28
CA GLY A 69 10.28 -8.68 -14.98
C GLY A 69 9.97 -8.63 -13.48
N ALA A 70 10.70 -9.41 -12.66
CA ALA A 70 10.59 -9.36 -11.21
C ALA A 70 11.05 -8.00 -10.64
N GLY A 71 12.12 -7.42 -11.19
CA GLY A 71 12.60 -6.09 -10.83
C GLY A 71 11.58 -5.00 -11.12
N ILE A 72 10.84 -5.06 -12.23
CA ILE A 72 9.82 -4.05 -12.52
C ILE A 72 8.64 -4.17 -11.52
N LEU A 73 8.32 -5.38 -11.07
CA LEU A 73 7.23 -5.63 -10.11
C LEU A 73 7.61 -5.33 -8.65
N ILE A 74 8.90 -5.34 -8.28
CA ILE A 74 9.34 -5.27 -6.88
C ILE A 74 9.07 -3.91 -6.22
N ALA A 75 9.02 -2.83 -7.02
CA ALA A 75 8.82 -1.47 -6.55
C ALA A 75 7.36 -1.00 -6.65
N GLU A 76 6.44 -1.86 -7.07
CA GLU A 76 5.05 -1.49 -7.37
C GLU A 76 4.12 -1.74 -6.17
N TYR A 77 4.08 -0.79 -5.22
CA TYR A 77 3.30 -0.87 -3.99
C TYR A 77 1.78 -0.68 -4.18
N ARG A 78 1.32 -0.34 -5.39
CA ARG A 78 -0.09 0.01 -5.69
C ARG A 78 -0.90 -1.15 -6.22
N LEU A 79 -0.26 -2.26 -6.60
CA LEU A 79 -0.93 -3.44 -7.10
C LEU A 79 -1.62 -4.19 -5.95
N ASN A 80 -2.95 -4.03 -5.84
CA ASN A 80 -3.75 -4.86 -4.95
C ASN A 80 -3.54 -6.35 -5.34
N VAL A 81 -3.29 -7.21 -4.35
CA VAL A 81 -2.98 -8.65 -4.51
C VAL A 81 -3.90 -9.37 -5.52
N PRO A 82 -5.23 -9.13 -5.56
CA PRO A 82 -6.10 -9.77 -6.55
C PRO A 82 -5.82 -9.35 -8.00
N GLY A 83 -5.54 -8.07 -8.27
CA GLY A 83 -5.26 -7.56 -9.62
C GLY A 83 -3.94 -8.08 -10.17
N LEU A 84 -2.92 -8.18 -9.31
CA LEU A 84 -1.63 -8.79 -9.64
C LEU A 84 -1.79 -10.29 -9.97
N VAL A 85 -2.52 -11.03 -9.12
CA VAL A 85 -2.74 -12.47 -9.32
C VAL A 85 -3.47 -12.76 -10.63
N MET A 86 -4.54 -12.01 -10.93
CA MET A 86 -5.30 -12.21 -12.17
C MET A 86 -4.49 -11.85 -13.42
N SER A 87 -3.68 -10.79 -13.37
CA SER A 87 -2.86 -10.36 -14.50
C SER A 87 -1.70 -11.33 -14.76
N ILE A 88 -1.05 -11.85 -13.71
CA ILE A 88 -0.01 -12.89 -13.84
C ILE A 88 -0.61 -14.17 -14.43
N LEU A 89 -1.76 -14.63 -13.92
CA LEU A 89 -2.42 -15.83 -14.42
C LEU A 89 -2.81 -15.70 -15.90
N ALA A 90 -3.35 -14.56 -16.31
CA ALA A 90 -3.68 -14.29 -17.71
C ALA A 90 -2.46 -14.39 -18.62
N MET A 91 -1.31 -13.84 -18.21
CA MET A 91 -0.06 -13.89 -18.99
C MET A 91 0.54 -15.31 -19.03
N LEU A 92 0.48 -16.06 -17.92
CA LEU A 92 0.90 -17.47 -17.88
C LEU A 92 0.06 -18.33 -18.83
N PHE A 93 -1.27 -18.19 -18.81
CA PHE A 93 -2.15 -18.95 -19.70
C PHE A 93 -1.94 -18.59 -21.18
N ALA A 94 -1.71 -17.31 -21.49
CA ALA A 94 -1.34 -16.90 -22.83
C ALA A 94 -0.03 -17.54 -23.31
N GLY A 95 0.98 -17.66 -22.44
CA GLY A 95 2.26 -18.31 -22.77
C GLY A 95 2.12 -19.81 -23.00
N VAL A 96 1.35 -20.50 -22.15
CA VAL A 96 1.06 -21.93 -22.30
C VAL A 96 0.27 -22.21 -23.58
N ALA A 97 -0.74 -21.40 -23.89
CA ALA A 97 -1.50 -21.52 -25.13
C ALA A 97 -0.60 -21.43 -26.37
N ARG A 98 0.41 -20.55 -26.34
CA ARG A 98 1.40 -20.42 -27.42
C ARG A 98 2.33 -21.63 -27.51
N GLY A 99 2.80 -22.14 -26.37
CA GLY A 99 3.59 -23.38 -26.33
C GLY A 99 2.83 -24.59 -26.91
N LEU A 100 1.55 -24.74 -26.57
CA LEU A 100 0.66 -25.77 -27.11
C LEU A 100 0.46 -25.62 -28.62
N TRP A 101 0.22 -24.40 -29.10
CA TRP A 101 0.08 -24.12 -30.53
C TRP A 101 1.34 -24.53 -31.31
N LYS A 102 2.53 -24.13 -30.85
CA LYS A 102 3.80 -24.47 -31.50
C LYS A 102 4.07 -25.97 -31.48
N THR A 103 3.68 -26.66 -30.41
CA THR A 103 3.75 -28.13 -30.31
C THR A 103 2.84 -28.80 -31.33
N ALA A 104 1.61 -28.30 -31.50
CA ALA A 104 0.66 -28.80 -32.49
C ALA A 104 1.16 -28.59 -33.94
N VAL A 105 1.75 -27.43 -34.22
CA VAL A 105 2.38 -27.13 -35.52
C VAL A 105 3.53 -28.10 -35.82
N ILE A 106 4.37 -28.41 -34.83
CA ILE A 106 5.55 -29.28 -35.00
C ILE A 106 5.16 -30.74 -35.23
N HIS A 107 4.16 -31.26 -34.50
CA HIS A 107 3.80 -32.67 -34.55
C HIS A 107 2.68 -33.02 -35.55
N HIS A 108 1.84 -32.04 -35.92
CA HIS A 108 0.68 -32.23 -36.80
C HIS A 108 0.55 -31.12 -37.87
N PRO A 109 1.58 -30.89 -38.71
CA PRO A 109 1.59 -29.78 -39.67
C PRO A 109 0.43 -29.85 -40.69
N ASP A 110 0.08 -31.05 -41.13
CA ASP A 110 -0.91 -31.31 -42.21
C ASP A 110 -2.34 -30.92 -41.81
N VAL A 111 -2.66 -31.05 -40.51
CA VAL A 111 -3.99 -30.75 -39.94
C VAL A 111 -4.22 -29.24 -39.83
N LEU A 112 -3.16 -28.46 -39.57
CA LEU A 112 -3.26 -27.01 -39.44
C LEU A 112 -3.30 -26.29 -40.79
N THR A 113 -2.55 -26.78 -41.79
CA THR A 113 -2.55 -26.18 -43.14
C THR A 113 -3.90 -26.26 -43.85
N ALA A 114 -4.74 -27.25 -43.51
CA ALA A 114 -6.08 -27.41 -44.07
C ALA A 114 -7.16 -26.54 -43.37
N ASN A 115 -6.90 -26.02 -42.17
CA ASN A 115 -7.92 -25.42 -41.28
C ASN A 115 -7.52 -24.06 -40.66
N VAL A 116 -6.66 -23.29 -41.32
CA VAL A 116 -6.20 -21.95 -40.88
C VAL A 116 -7.36 -21.00 -40.56
N ASN A 117 -8.46 -21.11 -41.32
CA ASN A 117 -9.69 -20.32 -41.10
C ASN A 117 -10.39 -20.69 -39.79
N GLN A 118 -10.35 -21.96 -39.38
CA GLN A 118 -11.00 -22.44 -38.16
C GLN A 118 -10.23 -22.04 -36.91
N ALA A 119 -8.90 -22.04 -36.95
CA ALA A 119 -8.05 -21.52 -35.88
C ALA A 119 -8.24 -20.01 -35.68
N SER A 120 -8.27 -19.24 -36.77
CA SER A 120 -8.54 -17.80 -36.75
C SER A 120 -9.94 -17.47 -36.21
N LEU A 121 -10.93 -18.30 -36.53
CA LEU A 121 -12.29 -18.19 -36.01
C LEU A 121 -12.37 -18.46 -34.50
N GLN A 122 -11.69 -19.51 -34.01
CA GLN A 122 -11.65 -19.83 -32.57
C GLN A 122 -10.96 -18.73 -31.75
N VAL A 123 -9.92 -18.13 -32.30
CA VAL A 123 -9.24 -16.94 -31.77
C VAL A 123 -10.20 -15.74 -31.67
N MET A 124 -10.93 -15.46 -32.73
CA MET A 124 -11.91 -14.37 -32.77
C MET A 124 -13.05 -14.61 -31.78
N VAL A 125 -13.52 -15.84 -31.67
CA VAL A 125 -14.53 -16.24 -30.67
C VAL A 125 -13.97 -16.10 -29.25
N GLY A 126 -12.73 -16.50 -28.99
CA GLY A 126 -12.07 -16.32 -27.69
C GLY A 126 -11.89 -14.85 -27.31
N ALA A 127 -11.48 -14.00 -28.25
CA ALA A 127 -11.39 -12.56 -28.05
C ALA A 127 -12.77 -11.93 -27.82
N LEU A 128 -13.79 -12.35 -28.59
CA LEU A 128 -15.18 -11.91 -28.41
C LEU A 128 -15.73 -12.36 -27.06
N VAL A 129 -15.48 -13.59 -26.62
CA VAL A 129 -15.85 -14.09 -25.28
C VAL A 129 -15.10 -13.32 -24.19
N GLY A 130 -13.84 -12.94 -24.39
CA GLY A 130 -13.08 -12.10 -23.47
C GLY A 130 -13.67 -10.68 -23.36
N VAL A 131 -14.00 -10.06 -24.49
CA VAL A 131 -14.66 -8.75 -24.56
C VAL A 131 -16.06 -8.81 -23.97
N VAL A 132 -16.87 -9.80 -24.35
CA VAL A 132 -18.22 -10.03 -23.80
C VAL A 132 -18.15 -10.39 -22.32
N SER A 133 -17.14 -11.12 -21.84
CA SER A 133 -16.97 -11.36 -20.41
C SER A 133 -16.58 -10.07 -19.68
N ALA A 134 -15.67 -9.27 -20.24
CA ALA A 134 -15.32 -7.97 -19.66
C ALA A 134 -16.51 -7.00 -19.66
N LEU A 135 -17.37 -7.06 -20.68
CA LEU A 135 -18.60 -6.28 -20.78
C LEU A 135 -19.68 -6.84 -19.86
N VAL A 136 -20.04 -8.13 -19.90
CA VAL A 136 -21.10 -8.75 -19.08
C VAL A 136 -20.74 -8.76 -17.59
N PHE A 137 -19.51 -9.16 -17.23
CA PHE A 137 -19.04 -9.12 -15.83
C PHE A 137 -18.58 -7.71 -15.40
N GLY A 138 -18.34 -6.79 -16.33
CA GLY A 138 -18.16 -5.36 -16.05
C GLY A 138 -19.46 -4.59 -15.88
N MET A 139 -20.51 -4.95 -16.64
CA MET A 139 -21.83 -4.31 -16.68
C MET A 139 -22.76 -4.80 -15.57
N ASN A 140 -22.48 -5.94 -14.93
CA ASN A 140 -23.19 -6.40 -13.73
C ASN A 140 -22.79 -5.65 -12.44
N GLY A 141 -22.41 -4.38 -12.56
CA GLY A 141 -22.41 -3.38 -11.50
C GLY A 141 -21.56 -3.72 -10.28
N ARG A 142 -20.35 -3.14 -10.23
CA ARG A 142 -19.44 -2.92 -9.07
C ARG A 142 -18.05 -3.57 -9.11
N ILE A 143 -17.58 -4.16 -10.21
CA ILE A 143 -16.17 -4.64 -10.31
C ILE A 143 -15.34 -3.84 -11.33
N PHE A 144 -15.95 -3.36 -12.42
CA PHE A 144 -15.30 -2.44 -13.35
C PHE A 144 -16.25 -1.30 -13.73
N ALA A 145 -16.20 -0.20 -12.97
CA ALA A 145 -16.80 1.04 -13.44
C ALA A 145 -16.03 1.48 -14.69
N PHE A 146 -16.65 1.31 -15.85
CA PHE A 146 -16.15 1.81 -17.13
C PHE A 146 -16.31 3.33 -17.12
N GLU A 147 -15.27 4.05 -16.72
CA GLU A 147 -15.18 5.47 -17.05
C GLU A 147 -14.69 5.61 -18.49
N ALA A 148 -15.46 6.32 -19.32
CA ALA A 148 -15.16 6.54 -20.73
C ALA A 148 -13.74 7.10 -20.99
N GLY A 149 -13.13 7.79 -20.00
CA GLY A 149 -11.76 8.32 -20.08
C GLY A 149 -10.66 7.27 -20.22
N ASN A 150 -10.91 6.02 -19.83
CA ASN A 150 -9.97 4.91 -19.96
C ASN A 150 -10.16 4.08 -21.25
N GLY A 151 -11.13 4.46 -22.09
CA GLY A 151 -11.45 3.76 -23.34
C GLY A 151 -10.28 3.69 -24.32
N PHE A 152 -9.41 4.70 -24.36
CA PHE A 152 -8.21 4.69 -25.20
C PHE A 152 -7.17 3.68 -24.70
N LEU A 153 -6.86 3.66 -23.40
CA LEU A 153 -5.91 2.71 -22.80
C LEU A 153 -6.41 1.25 -22.94
N LEU A 154 -7.71 1.05 -22.72
CA LEU A 154 -8.34 -0.25 -22.85
C LEU A 154 -8.46 -0.68 -24.32
N GLY A 155 -8.81 0.24 -25.22
CA GLY A 155 -8.83 0.02 -26.66
C GLY A 155 -7.44 -0.31 -27.20
N LEU A 156 -6.40 0.35 -26.71
CA LEU A 156 -5.02 0.10 -27.10
C LEU A 156 -4.50 -1.24 -26.52
N ASN A 157 -4.94 -1.64 -25.31
CA ASN A 157 -4.70 -2.99 -24.78
C ASN A 157 -5.47 -4.07 -25.57
N ALA A 158 -6.74 -3.84 -25.88
CA ALA A 158 -7.60 -4.77 -26.60
C ALA A 158 -7.14 -4.91 -28.06
N LEU A 159 -6.74 -3.82 -28.71
CA LEU A 159 -6.16 -3.83 -30.06
C LEU A 159 -4.80 -4.52 -30.04
N SER A 160 -3.93 -4.23 -29.08
CA SER A 160 -2.65 -4.93 -28.91
C SER A 160 -2.84 -6.43 -28.69
N THR A 161 -3.83 -6.83 -27.89
CA THR A 161 -4.16 -8.23 -27.61
C THR A 161 -4.84 -8.90 -28.81
N ALA A 162 -5.80 -8.25 -29.47
CA ALA A 162 -6.51 -8.80 -30.62
C ALA A 162 -5.60 -8.94 -31.84
N MET A 163 -4.76 -7.93 -32.13
CA MET A 163 -3.70 -8.03 -33.14
C MET A 163 -2.68 -9.11 -32.78
N ALA A 164 -2.42 -9.34 -31.49
CA ALA A 164 -1.52 -10.40 -31.05
C ALA A 164 -2.05 -11.82 -31.32
N ILE A 165 -3.37 -12.00 -31.31
CA ILE A 165 -4.02 -13.30 -31.45
C ILE A 165 -4.45 -13.57 -32.92
N GLN A 166 -4.98 -12.57 -33.64
CA GLN A 166 -5.61 -12.75 -34.97
C GLN A 166 -4.62 -13.06 -36.11
N LEU A 167 -3.38 -12.61 -35.99
CA LEU A 167 -2.35 -12.85 -37.01
C LEU A 167 -1.62 -14.18 -36.82
N GLY A 168 -1.80 -14.88 -35.68
CA GLY A 168 -0.93 -15.96 -35.18
C GLY A 168 0.50 -15.48 -34.86
N LYS A 169 0.99 -14.51 -35.64
CA LYS A 169 2.13 -13.62 -35.44
C LYS A 169 1.65 -12.49 -34.55
N SER A 170 2.07 -12.48 -33.31
CA SER A 170 1.77 -11.36 -32.45
C SER A 170 2.37 -10.07 -33.06
N ALA A 171 1.68 -8.94 -32.98
CA ALA A 171 2.32 -7.64 -33.24
C ALA A 171 3.53 -7.38 -32.31
N VAL A 172 3.66 -8.24 -31.28
CA VAL A 172 4.70 -8.30 -30.26
C VAL A 172 5.54 -9.59 -30.36
N LEU A 173 5.23 -10.58 -31.23
CA LEU A 173 6.08 -11.77 -31.47
C LEU A 173 5.91 -12.35 -32.88
N PRO A 174 6.98 -12.81 -33.52
CA PRO A 174 6.96 -13.25 -34.90
C PRO A 174 6.71 -14.76 -34.94
N MET A 175 5.78 -15.22 -35.78
CA MET A 175 5.82 -16.65 -36.14
C MET A 175 6.91 -16.84 -37.19
N ASP A 176 7.92 -17.63 -36.83
CA ASP A 176 8.68 -18.36 -37.84
C ASP A 176 7.71 -19.31 -38.54
N ASP A 177 7.48 -19.09 -39.84
CA ASP A 177 6.93 -20.10 -40.75
C ASP A 177 7.99 -21.18 -41.09
N GLY A 178 8.94 -21.43 -40.17
CA GLY A 178 10.16 -22.18 -40.41
C GLY A 178 10.11 -23.67 -40.07
N VAL A 179 8.95 -24.26 -39.77
CA VAL A 179 8.91 -25.68 -39.37
C VAL A 179 8.88 -26.64 -40.58
N VAL A 180 8.86 -26.13 -41.80
CA VAL A 180 9.05 -26.96 -43.00
C VAL A 180 10.08 -26.33 -43.92
N THR A 181 11.37 -26.29 -43.53
CA THR A 181 12.53 -26.58 -44.39
C THR A 181 13.89 -26.30 -43.73
N ALA A 182 14.71 -27.36 -43.63
CA ALA A 182 16.17 -27.38 -43.57
C ALA A 182 16.94 -27.01 -42.26
N PRO A 183 18.06 -27.70 -41.97
CA PRO A 183 18.89 -27.52 -40.76
C PRO A 183 19.89 -26.35 -40.88
N PHE A 184 19.44 -25.17 -41.29
CA PHE A 184 20.24 -23.95 -41.28
C PHE A 184 19.43 -22.80 -40.69
N HIS A 185 19.75 -22.39 -39.45
CA HIS A 185 19.24 -21.16 -38.83
C HIS A 185 19.50 -19.95 -39.75
N SER A 186 18.44 -19.27 -40.19
CA SER A 186 18.52 -18.19 -41.18
C SER A 186 18.42 -16.80 -40.53
N LEU A 187 18.77 -15.75 -41.30
CA LEU A 187 18.78 -14.35 -40.90
C LEU A 187 17.42 -13.79 -40.45
N ASP A 188 16.32 -14.50 -40.75
CA ASP A 188 14.94 -14.02 -40.65
C ASP A 188 14.46 -13.95 -39.19
N ASP A 189 14.75 -14.94 -38.35
CA ASP A 189 14.36 -14.97 -36.93
C ASP A 189 14.92 -13.77 -36.13
N ARG A 190 16.05 -13.21 -36.58
CA ARG A 190 16.71 -12.06 -35.94
C ARG A 190 15.94 -10.76 -36.20
N VAL A 191 15.51 -10.55 -37.44
CA VAL A 191 14.78 -9.33 -37.84
C VAL A 191 13.46 -9.24 -37.09
N HIS A 192 12.81 -10.38 -36.99
CA HIS A 192 11.57 -10.62 -36.31
C HIS A 192 11.64 -10.29 -34.80
N ARG A 193 12.62 -10.80 -34.03
CA ARG A 193 12.79 -10.46 -32.59
C ARG A 193 13.08 -8.98 -32.31
N ILE A 194 13.78 -8.30 -33.23
CA ILE A 194 14.08 -6.87 -33.10
C ILE A 194 12.79 -6.05 -33.27
N CYS A 195 11.92 -6.44 -34.22
CA CYS A 195 10.63 -5.78 -34.42
C CYS A 195 9.75 -5.86 -33.16
N ASP A 196 9.75 -6.98 -32.45
CA ASP A 196 8.98 -7.15 -31.22
C ASP A 196 9.44 -6.25 -30.08
N ALA A 197 10.75 -6.24 -29.84
CA ALA A 197 11.38 -5.41 -28.81
C ALA A 197 11.07 -3.92 -29.06
N VAL A 198 11.11 -3.51 -30.33
CA VAL A 198 10.73 -2.17 -30.78
C VAL A 198 9.25 -1.88 -30.51
N THR A 199 8.35 -2.82 -30.85
CA THR A 199 6.91 -2.65 -30.62
C THR A 199 6.59 -2.53 -29.12
N ILE A 200 7.18 -3.35 -28.26
CA ILE A 200 6.99 -3.29 -26.80
C ILE A 200 7.49 -1.95 -26.24
N ALA A 201 8.65 -1.48 -26.72
CA ALA A 201 9.22 -0.19 -26.31
C ALA A 201 8.32 0.99 -26.70
N VAL A 202 7.76 0.99 -27.92
CA VAL A 202 6.84 2.05 -28.39
C VAL A 202 5.54 2.04 -27.59
N PHE A 203 4.88 0.89 -27.46
CA PHE A 203 3.59 0.82 -26.76
C PHE A 203 3.72 1.12 -25.28
N THR A 204 4.80 0.69 -24.62
CA THR A 204 5.07 1.01 -23.21
C THR A 204 5.38 2.49 -23.03
N GLY A 205 6.20 3.08 -23.91
CA GLY A 205 6.50 4.51 -23.88
C GLY A 205 5.25 5.38 -24.09
N LEU A 206 4.38 5.03 -25.06
CA LEU A 206 3.11 5.74 -25.29
C LEU A 206 2.16 5.57 -24.10
N ALA A 207 2.09 4.38 -23.51
CA ALA A 207 1.34 4.13 -22.27
C ALA A 207 1.84 5.01 -21.13
N GLY A 208 3.16 5.11 -20.98
CA GLY A 208 3.83 5.85 -19.92
C GLY A 208 3.59 7.33 -20.05
N CYS A 209 3.79 7.89 -21.24
CA CYS A 209 3.45 9.29 -21.51
C CYS A 209 1.97 9.55 -21.23
N TYR A 210 1.06 8.76 -21.77
CA TYR A 210 -0.38 8.97 -21.57
C TYR A 210 -0.82 8.79 -20.11
N SER A 211 -0.31 7.75 -19.43
CA SER A 211 -0.57 7.51 -18.01
C SER A 211 -0.06 8.67 -17.17
N THR A 212 1.17 9.14 -17.38
CA THR A 212 1.74 10.31 -16.67
C THR A 212 1.07 11.63 -17.04
N LEU A 213 0.41 11.72 -18.19
CA LEU A 213 -0.40 12.88 -18.54
C LEU A 213 -1.73 12.86 -17.78
N LEU A 214 -2.30 11.67 -17.55
CA LEU A 214 -3.52 11.47 -16.76
C LEU A 214 -3.28 11.47 -15.24
N THR A 215 -2.21 10.84 -14.77
CA THR A 215 -1.77 10.80 -13.37
C THR A 215 -0.80 11.95 -13.16
N ARG A 216 -1.15 12.91 -12.30
CA ARG A 216 -0.40 14.17 -12.13
C ARG A 216 1.09 13.99 -11.78
N ARG A 217 1.48 12.82 -11.24
CA ARG A 217 2.85 12.30 -11.22
C ARG A 217 2.83 10.81 -11.56
N SER A 218 3.87 10.34 -12.25
CA SER A 218 4.07 8.90 -12.44
C SER A 218 4.89 8.31 -11.29
N TYR A 219 4.60 7.04 -11.01
CA TYR A 219 5.10 6.30 -9.87
C TYR A 219 6.20 5.32 -10.25
N THR A 220 6.56 5.32 -11.53
CA THR A 220 7.66 4.52 -12.06
C THR A 220 8.97 5.13 -11.62
N ASN A 221 9.75 4.40 -10.83
CA ASN A 221 11.07 4.86 -10.43
C ASN A 221 12.12 4.54 -11.52
N VAL A 222 13.32 5.14 -11.41
CA VAL A 222 14.42 4.93 -12.37
C VAL A 222 14.78 3.45 -12.47
N TYR A 223 14.74 2.72 -11.34
CA TYR A 223 15.02 1.28 -11.27
C TYR A 223 14.08 0.46 -12.17
N GLN A 224 12.77 0.74 -12.15
CA GLN A 224 11.78 0.07 -13.00
C GLN A 224 12.00 0.36 -14.49
N ILE A 225 12.39 1.59 -14.84
CA ILE A 225 12.76 1.96 -16.22
C ILE A 225 14.00 1.19 -16.67
N CYS A 226 15.02 1.06 -15.80
CA CYS A 226 16.23 0.29 -16.09
C CYS A 226 15.93 -1.20 -16.28
N CYS A 227 15.12 -1.80 -15.39
CA CYS A 227 14.72 -3.20 -15.54
C CYS A 227 13.90 -3.44 -16.82
N PHE A 228 13.05 -2.49 -17.22
CA PHE A 228 12.34 -2.57 -18.50
C PHE A 228 13.31 -2.62 -19.69
N TRP A 229 14.27 -1.70 -19.76
CA TRP A 229 15.24 -1.69 -20.85
C TRP A 229 16.16 -2.91 -20.86
N LEU A 230 16.52 -3.45 -19.68
CA LEU A 230 17.24 -4.72 -19.57
C LEU A 230 16.44 -5.87 -20.21
N ALA A 231 15.13 -5.95 -19.96
CA ALA A 231 14.27 -6.94 -20.57
C ALA A 231 14.20 -6.80 -22.10
N ILE A 232 14.08 -5.56 -22.62
CA ILE A 232 14.08 -5.27 -24.07
C ILE A 232 15.40 -5.66 -24.73
N MET A 233 16.54 -5.42 -24.06
CA MET A 233 17.86 -5.83 -24.55
C MET A 233 18.01 -7.35 -24.59
N CYS A 234 17.51 -8.06 -23.57
CA CYS A 234 17.54 -9.52 -23.56
C CYS A 234 16.65 -10.13 -24.66
N ILE A 235 15.48 -9.55 -24.95
CA ILE A 235 14.60 -10.01 -26.03
C ILE A 235 15.25 -9.81 -27.41
N SER A 236 16.03 -8.74 -27.58
CA SER A 236 16.63 -8.36 -28.88
C SER A 236 18.01 -8.96 -29.18
N SER A 237 18.69 -9.64 -28.24
CA SER A 237 20.08 -10.11 -28.38
C SER A 237 20.25 -11.63 -28.59
N TRP A 238 21.32 -12.03 -29.32
CA TRP A 238 21.83 -13.43 -29.44
C TRP A 238 23.25 -13.51 -28.87
N PRO A 239 23.61 -14.52 -28.03
CA PRO A 239 25.00 -14.79 -27.69
C PRO A 239 25.85 -15.22 -28.88
N CYS A 240 26.99 -14.55 -29.02
CA CYS A 240 28.06 -14.88 -29.95
C CYS A 240 28.85 -16.08 -29.38
N ALA A 241 28.52 -17.31 -29.77
CA ALA A 241 29.38 -18.47 -29.53
C ALA A 241 29.40 -19.36 -30.77
N ARG A 242 30.50 -19.30 -31.54
CA ARG A 242 30.83 -20.28 -32.58
C ARG A 242 31.03 -21.63 -31.90
N MET A 243 30.31 -22.68 -32.30
CA MET A 243 30.72 -24.06 -32.04
C MET A 243 31.21 -24.74 -33.33
N PRO A 244 32.23 -25.62 -33.26
CA PRO A 244 32.81 -26.28 -34.43
C PRO A 244 31.91 -27.43 -34.90
N HIS A 245 31.93 -27.65 -36.22
CA HIS A 245 31.28 -28.80 -36.87
C HIS A 245 31.78 -30.13 -36.32
N ALA A 246 30.89 -30.93 -35.71
CA ALA A 246 31.07 -32.36 -35.54
C ALA A 246 30.20 -33.08 -36.57
N GLY A 247 30.85 -33.72 -37.55
CA GLY A 247 30.19 -34.45 -38.64
C GLY A 247 29.65 -35.82 -38.21
N LEU A 248 28.58 -36.25 -38.86
CA LEU A 248 28.06 -37.64 -38.93
C LEU A 248 27.06 -37.72 -40.11
N PRO A 249 26.79 -38.93 -40.67
CA PRO A 249 27.03 -39.23 -42.07
C PRO A 249 25.81 -39.05 -42.97
N ASN A 250 26.10 -38.74 -44.24
CA ASN A 250 25.17 -38.65 -45.37
C ASN A 250 24.17 -39.81 -45.44
N THR A 251 22.88 -39.53 -45.22
CA THR A 251 21.79 -40.38 -45.73
C THR A 251 21.22 -39.75 -47.01
N ARG A 252 21.49 -40.42 -48.14
CA ARG A 252 21.11 -40.05 -49.52
C ARG A 252 19.60 -40.07 -49.81
N LEU A 253 18.72 -39.84 -48.84
CA LEU A 253 17.26 -39.85 -49.05
C LEU A 253 16.67 -38.46 -49.34
N ALA A 254 17.35 -37.38 -48.95
CA ALA A 254 16.80 -36.02 -49.03
C ALA A 254 16.89 -35.35 -50.42
N GLN A 255 17.67 -35.90 -51.36
CA GLN A 255 17.87 -35.29 -52.68
C GLN A 255 16.77 -35.59 -53.71
N SER A 256 15.88 -36.56 -53.46
CA SER A 256 14.87 -36.97 -54.44
C SER A 256 13.58 -36.13 -54.44
N MET A 257 13.29 -35.34 -53.40
CA MET A 257 11.99 -34.64 -53.27
C MET A 257 12.05 -33.13 -53.58
N HIS A 258 13.23 -32.55 -53.78
CA HIS A 258 13.43 -31.12 -54.06
C HIS A 258 13.07 -30.69 -55.50
N GLY A 259 12.65 -31.62 -56.37
CA GLY A 259 12.42 -31.35 -57.79
C GLY A 259 11.02 -30.86 -58.18
N ARG A 260 10.05 -30.73 -57.27
CA ARG A 260 8.62 -30.60 -57.68
C ARG A 260 7.80 -29.45 -57.09
N MET A 261 8.34 -28.58 -56.24
CA MET A 261 7.61 -27.42 -55.70
C MET A 261 8.37 -26.13 -55.93
N ARG A 262 8.41 -25.69 -57.19
CA ARG A 262 8.89 -24.36 -57.57
C ARG A 262 7.87 -23.73 -58.51
N SER A 263 6.79 -23.16 -57.97
CA SER A 263 5.93 -22.22 -58.71
C SER A 263 5.09 -21.36 -57.76
N SER A 264 5.61 -20.18 -57.41
CA SER A 264 4.91 -18.90 -57.14
C SER A 264 5.70 -18.03 -56.14
N SER A 265 6.90 -17.62 -56.54
CA SER A 265 7.64 -16.58 -55.84
C SER A 265 7.07 -15.20 -56.16
N TRP A 266 6.38 -14.57 -55.20
CA TRP A 266 6.26 -13.12 -55.16
C TRP A 266 7.63 -12.52 -54.74
N PRO A 267 8.14 -11.48 -55.42
CA PRO A 267 9.49 -10.98 -55.16
C PRO A 267 9.48 -10.09 -53.90
N VAL A 268 9.94 -10.61 -52.76
CA VAL A 268 10.29 -9.78 -51.60
C VAL A 268 11.66 -9.18 -51.83
N ASN A 269 11.71 -8.06 -52.57
CA ASN A 269 12.82 -7.12 -52.49
C ASN A 269 12.28 -5.84 -51.85
N ARG A 270 12.49 -5.68 -50.53
CA ARG A 270 12.24 -4.41 -49.85
C ARG A 270 13.47 -4.06 -49.00
N GLN A 271 14.48 -3.50 -49.66
CA GLN A 271 15.45 -2.62 -49.03
C GLN A 271 14.69 -1.46 -48.36
N VAL A 272 14.39 -1.60 -47.07
CA VAL A 272 13.97 -0.47 -46.24
C VAL A 272 15.17 0.49 -46.20
N LYS A 273 15.06 1.63 -46.90
CA LYS A 273 16.12 2.63 -47.01
C LYS A 273 16.65 2.97 -45.60
N PRO A 274 17.98 3.07 -45.40
CA PRO A 274 18.59 3.26 -44.08
C PRO A 274 17.99 4.45 -43.30
N PHE A 275 17.56 5.49 -44.00
CA PHE A 275 16.83 6.65 -43.47
C PHE A 275 15.66 6.29 -42.53
N TRP A 276 14.79 5.34 -42.91
CA TRP A 276 13.60 4.98 -42.11
C TRP A 276 13.93 4.26 -40.80
N LYS A 277 15.08 3.56 -40.74
CA LYS A 277 15.58 2.94 -39.51
C LYS A 277 16.05 3.98 -38.49
N TYR A 278 16.74 5.02 -38.97
CA TYR A 278 17.17 6.15 -38.12
C TYR A 278 15.98 6.96 -37.60
N VAL A 279 14.98 7.24 -38.45
CA VAL A 279 13.76 7.96 -38.06
C VAL A 279 12.98 7.19 -36.98
N ALA A 280 12.84 5.87 -37.11
CA ALA A 280 12.17 5.04 -36.11
C ALA A 280 12.93 5.02 -34.76
N GLY A 281 14.27 4.90 -34.79
CA GLY A 281 15.10 4.93 -33.59
C GLY A 281 15.03 6.27 -32.85
N VAL A 282 15.08 7.39 -33.58
CA VAL A 282 14.92 8.74 -33.01
C VAL A 282 13.53 8.94 -32.42
N GLY A 283 12.47 8.43 -33.07
CA GLY A 283 11.11 8.49 -32.54
C GLY A 283 10.95 7.79 -31.18
N ILE A 284 11.56 6.61 -31.03
CA ILE A 284 11.51 5.84 -29.77
C ILE A 284 12.31 6.53 -28.66
N ALA A 285 13.51 7.02 -28.99
CA ALA A 285 14.33 7.77 -28.03
C ALA A 285 13.60 9.03 -27.54
N SER A 286 13.02 9.81 -28.46
CA SER A 286 12.24 11.00 -28.12
C SER A 286 11.01 10.69 -27.26
N LEU A 287 10.31 9.58 -27.54
CA LEU A 287 9.17 9.13 -26.75
C LEU A 287 9.57 8.80 -25.31
N TRP A 288 10.68 8.09 -25.11
CA TRP A 288 11.16 7.71 -23.78
C TRP A 288 11.82 8.85 -23.01
N ILE A 289 12.46 9.80 -23.71
CA ILE A 289 12.90 11.06 -23.10
C ILE A 289 11.67 11.84 -22.62
N THR A 290 10.63 11.96 -23.45
CA THR A 290 9.37 12.62 -23.08
C THR A 290 8.75 11.93 -21.87
N TYR A 291 8.69 10.59 -21.86
CA TYR A 291 8.19 9.84 -20.70
C TYR A 291 9.01 10.12 -19.44
N GLY A 292 10.34 10.04 -19.51
CA GLY A 292 11.23 10.34 -18.39
C GLY A 292 11.05 11.75 -17.84
N VAL A 293 11.00 12.76 -18.71
CA VAL A 293 10.75 14.16 -18.32
C VAL A 293 9.39 14.28 -17.64
N LEU A 294 8.32 13.76 -18.25
CA LEU A 294 6.98 13.82 -17.67
C LEU A 294 6.90 13.08 -16.31
N ASN A 295 7.65 11.99 -16.14
CA ASN A 295 7.66 11.13 -14.96
C ASN A 295 8.36 11.77 -13.77
N PHE A 296 9.47 12.47 -14.00
CA PHE A 296 10.33 13.01 -12.93
C PHE A 296 10.21 14.52 -12.72
N THR A 297 9.44 15.23 -13.54
CA THR A 297 9.20 16.67 -13.33
C THR A 297 8.00 16.86 -12.40
N GLU A 298 8.22 17.50 -11.25
CA GLU A 298 7.16 17.89 -10.32
C GLU A 298 6.26 18.96 -10.95
N ARG A 299 5.01 18.59 -11.26
CA ARG A 299 3.99 19.56 -11.67
C ARG A 299 3.49 20.31 -10.44
N GLN A 300 3.73 21.61 -10.39
CA GLN A 300 3.19 22.47 -9.35
C GLN A 300 1.67 22.56 -9.50
N GLU A 301 0.91 22.14 -8.50
CA GLU A 301 -0.48 22.57 -8.36
C GLU A 301 -0.50 24.07 -8.02
N PRO A 302 -1.50 24.82 -8.50
CA PRO A 302 -1.75 26.16 -8.00
C PRO A 302 -2.09 26.08 -6.51
N TYR A 303 -1.08 26.32 -5.66
CA TYR A 303 -1.22 26.42 -4.22
C TYR A 303 -2.07 27.65 -3.89
N ARG A 304 -3.25 27.43 -3.28
CA ARG A 304 -4.00 28.53 -2.66
C ARG A 304 -3.57 28.65 -1.20
N PRO A 305 -2.98 29.81 -0.81
CA PRO A 305 -2.75 30.06 0.60
C PRO A 305 -4.09 30.06 1.33
N ALA A 306 -4.10 29.51 2.54
CA ALA A 306 -5.29 29.56 3.38
C ALA A 306 -5.58 31.01 3.76
N SER A 307 -6.84 31.42 3.65
CA SER A 307 -7.37 32.62 4.30
C SER A 307 -7.39 32.38 5.80
N LEU A 308 -6.61 33.15 6.56
CA LEU A 308 -6.51 33.03 8.01
C LEU A 308 -6.96 34.33 8.67
N ASP A 309 -7.79 34.23 9.71
CA ASP A 309 -8.03 35.38 10.60
C ASP A 309 -6.82 35.55 11.51
N GLN A 310 -5.93 36.46 11.13
CA GLN A 310 -4.74 36.83 11.92
C GLN A 310 -5.03 37.95 12.93
N THR A 311 -6.23 38.52 12.90
CA THR A 311 -6.62 39.64 13.78
C THR A 311 -7.18 39.15 15.11
N TYR A 312 -7.72 37.92 15.12
CA TYR A 312 -8.25 37.30 16.32
C TYR A 312 -7.15 36.92 17.31
N VAL A 313 -7.30 37.37 18.56
CA VAL A 313 -6.45 37.01 19.68
C VAL A 313 -7.24 36.14 20.65
N ALA A 314 -6.89 34.86 20.72
CA ALA A 314 -7.55 33.93 21.62
C ALA A 314 -7.15 34.20 23.08
N SER A 315 -8.13 34.16 23.98
CA SER A 315 -7.90 34.23 25.43
C SER A 315 -7.42 32.91 26.03
N MET A 316 -7.61 31.81 25.29
CA MET A 316 -7.32 30.44 25.72
C MET A 316 -6.40 29.76 24.69
N PRO A 317 -5.31 29.10 25.12
CA PRO A 317 -4.36 28.50 24.20
C PRO A 317 -4.90 27.21 23.56
N VAL A 318 -5.38 26.27 24.38
CA VAL A 318 -5.90 24.98 23.89
C VAL A 318 -7.18 24.61 24.62
N GLU A 319 -8.19 24.21 23.84
CA GLU A 319 -9.45 23.64 24.34
C GLU A 319 -9.65 22.24 23.76
N ILE A 320 -10.10 21.30 24.59
CA ILE A 320 -10.57 19.97 24.15
C ILE A 320 -12.09 19.96 24.28
N VAL A 321 -12.76 19.78 23.14
CA VAL A 321 -14.21 19.75 23.02
C VAL A 321 -14.65 18.31 22.77
N VAL A 322 -15.45 17.78 23.70
CA VAL A 322 -15.93 16.39 23.64
C VAL A 322 -17.44 16.38 23.41
N SER A 323 -17.88 15.70 22.36
CA SER A 323 -19.29 15.32 22.16
C SER A 323 -19.56 13.99 22.88
N MET A 324 -20.43 14.02 23.89
CA MET A 324 -20.77 12.87 24.73
C MET A 324 -22.29 12.67 24.74
N TYR A 325 -22.74 11.42 24.63
CA TYR A 325 -24.13 11.02 24.84
C TYR A 325 -24.25 10.12 26.07
N LYS A 326 -24.03 8.80 25.92
CA LYS A 326 -24.20 7.78 26.96
C LYS A 326 -22.96 6.90 27.14
N GLU A 327 -21.82 7.38 26.67
CA GLU A 327 -20.54 6.72 26.84
C GLU A 327 -20.18 6.63 28.34
N PRO A 328 -19.45 5.58 28.77
CA PRO A 328 -19.07 5.45 30.17
C PRO A 328 -18.21 6.62 30.66
N ILE A 329 -18.65 7.29 31.73
CA ILE A 329 -17.97 8.45 32.34
C ILE A 329 -16.49 8.13 32.64
N GLU A 330 -16.20 6.93 33.14
CA GLU A 330 -14.84 6.49 33.44
C GLU A 330 -13.94 6.42 32.19
N GLY A 331 -14.50 5.97 31.07
CA GLY A 331 -13.78 5.93 29.78
C GLY A 331 -13.43 7.33 29.29
N VAL A 332 -14.37 8.27 29.40
CA VAL A 332 -14.13 9.69 29.04
C VAL A 332 -13.13 10.33 30.00
N ALA A 333 -13.25 10.11 31.31
CA ALA A 333 -12.30 10.60 32.29
C ALA A 333 -10.88 10.09 32.02
N LYS A 334 -10.74 8.83 31.61
CA LYS A 334 -9.46 8.25 31.21
C LYS A 334 -8.91 8.86 29.93
N LEU A 335 -9.74 9.09 28.91
CA LEU A 335 -9.34 9.81 27.69
C LEU A 335 -8.78 11.20 28.04
N ILE A 336 -9.50 11.98 28.87
CA ILE A 336 -9.07 13.32 29.28
C ILE A 336 -7.77 13.28 30.09
N ARG A 337 -7.62 12.32 31.01
CA ARG A 337 -6.35 12.13 31.75
C ARG A 337 -5.18 11.82 30.82
N ASN A 338 -5.38 10.95 29.83
CA ASN A 338 -4.34 10.60 28.85
C ASN A 338 -3.98 11.76 27.93
N LEU A 339 -4.92 12.64 27.60
CA LEU A 339 -4.62 13.85 26.86
C LEU A 339 -3.86 14.84 27.74
N LYS A 340 -4.32 15.10 28.97
CA LYS A 340 -3.66 16.01 29.91
C LYS A 340 -2.26 15.56 30.35
N SER A 341 -1.93 14.26 30.24
CA SER A 341 -0.56 13.81 30.49
C SER A 341 0.42 14.20 29.38
N MET A 342 -0.07 14.61 28.20
CA MET A 342 0.76 15.13 27.13
C MET A 342 1.14 16.60 27.41
N PRO A 343 2.43 16.98 27.31
CA PRO A 343 2.87 18.36 27.59
C PRO A 343 2.08 19.41 26.81
N ALA A 344 1.72 19.10 25.55
CA ALA A 344 0.97 19.97 24.68
C ALA A 344 -0.47 20.28 25.16
N PHE A 345 -1.05 19.48 26.07
CA PHE A 345 -2.43 19.60 26.56
C PHE A 345 -2.54 19.64 28.09
N SER A 346 -1.43 19.75 28.80
CA SER A 346 -1.39 19.69 30.27
C SER A 346 -2.31 20.70 30.98
N ASP A 347 -2.43 21.89 30.40
CA ASP A 347 -3.30 22.99 30.85
C ASP A 347 -4.53 23.19 29.96
N ALA A 348 -4.86 22.22 29.10
CA ALA A 348 -5.99 22.35 28.17
C ALA A 348 -7.33 22.49 28.93
N TYR A 349 -8.15 23.43 28.47
CA TYR A 349 -9.50 23.63 28.97
C TYR A 349 -10.42 22.55 28.40
N ILE A 350 -11.22 21.90 29.25
CA ILE A 350 -12.06 20.78 28.85
C ILE A 350 -13.53 21.20 28.85
N THR A 351 -14.15 21.16 27.68
CA THR A 351 -15.58 21.41 27.50
C THR A 351 -16.26 20.12 27.02
N ILE A 352 -17.24 19.64 27.77
CA ILE A 352 -18.05 18.48 27.42
C ILE A 352 -19.44 18.95 27.04
N TYR A 353 -19.87 18.59 25.84
CA TYR A 353 -21.26 18.73 25.44
C TYR A 353 -21.95 17.39 25.64
N LEU A 354 -22.98 17.40 26.49
CA LEU A 354 -23.73 16.21 26.90
C LEU A 354 -25.08 16.17 26.19
N LYS A 355 -25.33 15.12 25.41
CA LYS A 355 -26.58 14.92 24.66
C LYS A 355 -27.62 14.08 25.41
N ASP A 356 -27.35 13.72 26.67
CA ASP A 356 -28.31 13.02 27.52
C ASP A 356 -29.01 14.01 28.48
N ASN A 357 -30.25 14.37 28.14
CA ASN A 357 -31.05 15.30 28.94
C ASN A 357 -31.38 14.76 30.35
N GLY A 358 -31.25 13.46 30.59
CA GLY A 358 -31.53 12.84 31.90
C GLY A 358 -30.32 12.74 32.82
N ALA A 359 -29.14 13.20 32.37
CA ALA A 359 -27.89 13.02 33.09
C ALA A 359 -27.55 14.21 34.00
N ASP A 360 -26.83 13.92 35.08
CA ASP A 360 -26.40 14.92 36.08
C ASP A 360 -25.09 15.59 35.65
N ASN A 361 -25.20 16.84 35.20
CA ASN A 361 -24.06 17.63 34.74
C ASN A 361 -23.01 17.87 35.81
N ASP A 362 -23.39 18.11 37.06
CA ASP A 362 -22.45 18.42 38.16
C ASP A 362 -21.66 17.17 38.55
N ARG A 363 -22.35 16.02 38.55
CA ARG A 363 -21.70 14.72 38.72
C ARG A 363 -20.72 14.42 37.59
N ILE A 364 -21.12 14.62 36.32
CA ILE A 364 -20.23 14.36 35.17
C ILE A 364 -19.03 15.32 35.19
N LYS A 365 -19.27 16.60 35.47
CA LYS A 365 -18.23 17.62 35.57
C LYS A 365 -17.19 17.25 36.61
N SER A 366 -17.63 16.86 37.82
CA SER A 366 -16.74 16.48 38.91
C SER A 366 -15.99 15.17 38.64
N GLN A 367 -16.65 14.16 38.08
CA GLN A 367 -16.02 12.85 37.81
C GLN A 367 -15.00 12.90 36.67
N ILE A 368 -15.27 13.66 35.60
CA ILE A 368 -14.33 13.81 34.48
C ILE A 368 -13.28 14.89 34.77
N GLN A 369 -13.52 15.74 35.77
CA GLN A 369 -12.72 16.95 36.04
C GLN A 369 -12.71 17.91 34.84
N ALA A 370 -13.87 18.04 34.20
CA ALA A 370 -14.07 18.98 33.10
C ALA A 370 -14.21 20.41 33.62
N ASN A 371 -13.74 21.39 32.86
CA ASN A 371 -13.92 22.80 33.20
C ASN A 371 -15.37 23.23 33.00
N GLN A 372 -16.02 22.70 31.95
CA GLN A 372 -17.40 23.02 31.61
C GLN A 372 -18.15 21.78 31.07
N VAL A 373 -19.40 21.60 31.51
CA VAL A 373 -20.35 20.62 30.95
C VAL A 373 -21.59 21.38 30.50
N ILE A 374 -22.04 21.17 29.27
CA ILE A 374 -23.17 21.86 28.65
C ILE A 374 -24.11 20.82 28.06
N THR A 375 -25.38 20.83 28.46
CA THR A 375 -26.38 19.94 27.86
C THR A 375 -26.80 20.47 26.49
N LEU A 376 -26.84 19.59 25.48
CA LEU A 376 -27.41 19.85 24.16
C LEU A 376 -28.53 18.85 23.85
N PRO A 377 -29.49 19.20 22.99
CA PRO A 377 -30.39 18.22 22.40
C PRO A 377 -29.62 17.10 21.71
N ASN A 378 -30.15 15.87 21.78
CA ASN A 378 -29.59 14.72 21.05
C ASN A 378 -29.93 14.80 19.55
N ILE A 379 -29.31 15.77 18.87
CA ILE A 379 -29.50 16.09 17.45
C ILE A 379 -28.13 16.13 16.76
N GLY A 380 -28.01 15.61 15.54
CA GLY A 380 -26.87 15.81 14.64
C GLY A 380 -25.51 15.25 15.08
N ARG A 381 -25.51 14.34 16.07
CA ARG A 381 -24.31 13.66 16.61
C ARG A 381 -23.17 14.65 16.93
N GLU A 382 -21.91 14.21 16.81
CA GLU A 382 -20.75 15.05 17.06
C GLU A 382 -20.62 16.22 16.08
N GLY A 383 -21.08 16.07 14.84
CA GLY A 383 -21.01 17.13 13.83
C GLY A 383 -21.76 18.39 14.25
N GLU A 384 -22.98 18.22 14.77
CA GLU A 384 -23.76 19.32 15.34
C GLU A 384 -23.06 19.94 16.55
N THR A 385 -22.50 19.13 17.43
CA THR A 385 -21.79 19.63 18.63
C THR A 385 -20.63 20.54 18.24
N TYR A 386 -19.83 20.13 17.26
CA TYR A 386 -18.67 20.91 16.83
C TYR A 386 -19.09 22.21 16.16
N LEU A 387 -20.11 22.16 15.29
CA LEU A 387 -20.66 23.36 14.65
C LEU A 387 -21.29 24.32 15.67
N ASN A 388 -22.07 23.80 16.62
CA ASN A 388 -22.66 24.56 17.71
C ASN A 388 -21.59 25.24 18.57
N HIS A 389 -20.50 24.53 18.89
CA HIS A 389 -19.36 25.10 19.59
C HIS A 389 -18.73 26.25 18.79
N ILE A 390 -18.41 26.01 17.51
CA ILE A 390 -17.83 27.03 16.62
C ILE A 390 -18.71 28.28 16.54
N LEU A 391 -20.02 28.11 16.36
CA LEU A 391 -20.96 29.20 16.16
C LEU A 391 -21.22 30.02 17.42
N ASN A 392 -21.37 29.37 18.57
CA ASN A 392 -21.66 30.04 19.85
C ASN A 392 -20.41 30.58 20.55
N ARG A 393 -19.22 30.04 20.25
CA ARG A 393 -17.95 30.50 20.81
C ARG A 393 -17.14 31.31 19.81
N TRP A 394 -17.73 31.76 18.70
CA TRP A 394 -17.03 32.43 17.59
C TRP A 394 -15.98 33.47 18.04
N ASP A 395 -16.33 34.33 18.99
CA ASP A 395 -15.47 35.41 19.51
C ASP A 395 -14.62 35.01 20.74
N SER A 396 -14.71 33.76 21.18
CA SER A 396 -14.02 33.19 22.35
C SER A 396 -13.41 31.81 22.09
N LEU A 397 -13.18 31.46 20.83
CA LEU A 397 -12.51 30.22 20.43
C LEU A 397 -11.09 30.16 21.02
N ALA A 398 -10.67 28.99 21.49
CA ALA A 398 -9.27 28.78 21.83
C ALA A 398 -8.37 28.89 20.59
N GLN A 399 -7.09 29.25 20.79
CA GLN A 399 -6.11 29.36 19.71
C GLN A 399 -6.07 28.07 18.89
N GLN A 400 -6.16 26.91 19.56
CA GLN A 400 -6.36 25.61 18.95
C GLN A 400 -7.41 24.81 19.72
N THR A 401 -8.35 24.21 19.00
CA THR A 401 -9.40 23.35 19.56
C THR A 401 -9.22 21.92 19.05
N ILE A 402 -9.30 20.94 19.95
CA ILE A 402 -9.29 19.52 19.64
C ILE A 402 -10.74 19.02 19.73
N PHE A 403 -11.32 18.62 18.61
CA PHE A 403 -12.70 18.13 18.53
C PHE A 403 -12.70 16.60 18.56
N LEU A 404 -13.41 16.04 19.53
CA LEU A 404 -13.42 14.60 19.82
C LEU A 404 -14.83 14.08 20.12
N GLN A 405 -15.07 12.85 19.71
CA GLN A 405 -16.14 12.03 20.27
C GLN A 405 -15.68 11.50 21.65
N ALA A 406 -16.64 11.20 22.53
CA ALA A 406 -16.36 10.66 23.87
C ALA A 406 -15.63 9.30 23.83
N GLU A 407 -15.77 8.54 22.74
CA GLU A 407 -14.93 7.38 22.42
C GLU A 407 -14.11 7.66 21.15
N ILE A 408 -12.79 7.76 21.30
CA ILE A 408 -11.89 7.97 20.15
C ILE A 408 -11.79 6.70 19.29
N HIS A 409 -11.83 6.88 17.98
CA HIS A 409 -11.57 5.79 17.05
C HIS A 409 -10.07 5.65 16.81
N ASN A 410 -9.61 4.41 16.60
CA ASN A 410 -8.22 4.13 16.24
C ASN A 410 -7.19 4.76 17.22
N PRO A 411 -7.27 4.45 18.54
CA PRO A 411 -6.48 5.16 19.57
C PRO A 411 -4.97 5.09 19.32
N ARG A 412 -4.48 3.98 18.75
CA ARG A 412 -3.07 3.84 18.37
C ARG A 412 -2.64 4.90 17.37
N GLU A 413 -3.41 5.06 16.29
CA GLU A 413 -3.14 6.03 15.24
C GLU A 413 -3.37 7.46 15.75
N PHE A 414 -4.44 7.68 16.51
CA PHE A 414 -4.82 8.96 17.12
C PHE A 414 -3.69 9.55 17.97
N TYR A 415 -3.25 8.85 19.03
CA TYR A 415 -2.23 9.36 19.94
C TYR A 415 -0.87 9.51 19.26
N THR A 416 -0.52 8.61 18.35
CA THR A 416 0.72 8.72 17.57
C THR A 416 0.72 9.99 16.72
N ARG A 417 -0.40 10.28 16.07
CA ARG A 417 -0.51 11.42 15.15
C ARG A 417 -0.49 12.75 15.89
N ILE A 418 -1.15 12.82 17.05
CA ILE A 418 -1.01 13.95 17.97
C ILE A 418 0.46 14.12 18.34
N ASN A 419 1.11 13.09 18.88
CA ASN A 419 2.46 13.23 19.42
C ASN A 419 3.50 13.61 18.35
N ASN A 420 3.34 13.14 17.11
CA ASN A 420 4.32 13.36 16.06
C ASN A 420 4.09 14.66 15.27
N TYR A 421 2.84 15.12 15.15
CA TYR A 421 2.50 16.20 14.20
C TYR A 421 1.75 17.36 14.84
N TYR A 422 1.17 17.19 16.03
CA TYR A 422 0.56 18.31 16.73
C TYR A 422 1.65 19.15 17.40
N ILE A 423 1.83 20.36 16.88
CA ILE A 423 2.65 21.41 17.46
C ILE A 423 1.73 22.49 18.02
N ARG A 424 1.81 22.72 19.33
CA ARG A 424 1.08 23.77 20.04
C ARG A 424 1.42 25.16 19.45
N GLY A 425 0.41 25.98 19.24
CA GLY A 425 0.51 27.31 18.64
C GLY A 425 0.77 27.35 17.13
N ARG A 426 1.15 26.22 16.50
CA ARG A 426 1.52 26.18 15.06
C ARG A 426 0.63 25.29 14.20
N THR A 427 -0.03 24.29 14.78
CA THR A 427 -0.91 23.38 14.04
C THR A 427 -2.17 24.12 13.61
N GLY A 428 -2.32 24.32 12.31
CA GLY A 428 -3.50 24.96 11.74
C GLY A 428 -4.70 24.01 11.69
N TYR A 429 -4.52 22.85 11.05
CA TYR A 429 -5.47 21.75 11.02
C TYR A 429 -4.69 20.45 11.05
N LEU A 430 -5.18 19.49 11.83
CA LEU A 430 -4.65 18.14 11.86
C LEU A 430 -5.84 17.20 11.98
N ASP A 431 -6.18 16.54 10.88
CA ASP A 431 -7.06 15.37 10.95
C ASP A 431 -6.45 14.36 11.94
N LEU A 432 -7.28 13.66 12.71
CA LEU A 432 -6.83 12.61 13.63
C LEU A 432 -7.48 11.27 13.32
N GLY A 433 -8.30 11.20 12.26
CA GLY A 433 -8.90 9.97 11.74
C GLY A 433 -8.05 9.31 10.65
N TRP A 434 -8.71 8.77 9.62
CA TRP A 434 -8.04 8.11 8.50
C TRP A 434 -7.49 9.10 7.48
N VAL A 435 -6.18 8.99 7.20
CA VAL A 435 -5.48 9.88 6.24
C VAL A 435 -5.53 9.42 4.80
N GLY A 436 -5.37 10.39 3.90
CA GLY A 436 -4.95 10.14 2.52
C GLY A 436 -6.06 9.81 1.54
N THR A 437 -7.33 9.96 1.92
CA THR A 437 -8.47 9.65 1.04
C THR A 437 -8.86 10.86 0.20
N VAL A 438 -8.68 10.77 -1.12
CA VAL A 438 -9.07 11.82 -2.08
C VAL A 438 -10.24 11.35 -2.97
N CYS A 439 -11.08 12.28 -3.41
CA CYS A 439 -12.14 12.03 -4.39
C CYS A 439 -12.19 13.12 -5.46
N ASN A 440 -12.79 12.82 -6.62
CA ASN A 440 -13.09 13.83 -7.63
C ASN A 440 -14.12 14.82 -7.09
N CYS A 441 -13.91 16.11 -7.29
CA CYS A 441 -14.79 17.14 -6.74
C CYS A 441 -16.25 17.00 -7.22
N ASN A 442 -16.48 16.75 -8.50
CA ASN A 442 -17.84 16.76 -9.07
C ASN A 442 -18.59 15.43 -8.89
N THR A 443 -17.88 14.32 -8.67
CA THR A 443 -18.44 12.96 -8.58
C THR A 443 -17.94 12.23 -7.33
N CYS A 444 -17.79 12.98 -6.23
CA CYS A 444 -17.14 12.49 -5.03
C CYS A 444 -17.90 11.31 -4.40
N SER A 445 -17.17 10.25 -4.05
CA SER A 445 -17.69 9.08 -3.34
C SER A 445 -16.57 8.39 -2.58
N ASP A 446 -16.91 7.50 -1.65
CA ASP A 446 -15.92 6.75 -0.87
C ASP A 446 -16.20 5.24 -0.69
N ARG A 447 -15.26 4.57 -0.01
CA ARG A 447 -15.28 3.12 0.24
C ARG A 447 -16.37 2.65 1.21
N LEU A 448 -16.98 3.58 1.96
CA LEU A 448 -18.05 3.31 2.91
C LEU A 448 -19.43 3.52 2.29
N PHE A 449 -19.49 3.54 0.95
CA PHE A 449 -20.71 3.69 0.15
C PHE A 449 -21.37 5.06 0.27
N TRP A 450 -20.65 6.06 0.74
CA TRP A 450 -21.10 7.45 0.68
C TRP A 450 -20.83 8.04 -0.72
N THR A 451 -21.78 8.79 -1.25
CA THR A 451 -21.70 9.47 -2.56
C THR A 451 -22.30 10.87 -2.44
N ASP A 452 -21.64 11.86 -3.02
CA ASP A 452 -22.13 13.23 -3.09
C ASP A 452 -23.15 13.41 -4.23
N GLU A 453 -24.37 12.95 -4.02
CA GLU A 453 -25.45 13.00 -5.03
C GLU A 453 -25.96 14.43 -5.30
N MET A 454 -25.78 15.34 -4.33
CA MET A 454 -26.29 16.71 -4.39
C MET A 454 -25.25 17.75 -4.82
N HIS A 455 -24.05 17.31 -5.20
CA HIS A 455 -22.93 18.19 -5.53
C HIS A 455 -22.60 19.19 -4.42
N LEU A 456 -22.63 18.73 -3.17
CA LEU A 456 -22.29 19.52 -1.98
C LEU A 456 -20.79 19.79 -1.88
N ILE A 457 -19.95 18.86 -2.35
CA ILE A 457 -18.50 19.01 -2.39
C ILE A 457 -18.07 20.22 -3.24
N PRO A 458 -18.48 20.36 -4.52
CA PRO A 458 -18.10 21.51 -5.34
C PRO A 458 -18.74 22.81 -4.85
N GLN A 459 -19.96 22.77 -4.31
CA GLN A 459 -20.61 23.94 -3.71
C GLN A 459 -19.84 24.44 -2.48
N THR A 460 -19.51 23.54 -1.54
CA THR A 460 -18.73 23.86 -0.34
C THR A 460 -17.35 24.36 -0.72
N TYR A 461 -16.70 23.73 -1.71
CA TYR A 461 -15.41 24.19 -2.21
C TYR A 461 -15.48 25.61 -2.77
N GLN A 462 -16.51 25.92 -3.56
CA GLN A 462 -16.72 27.27 -4.09
C GLN A 462 -16.92 28.30 -2.97
N GLN A 463 -17.70 27.95 -1.95
CA GLN A 463 -17.94 28.81 -0.80
C GLN A 463 -16.66 29.04 0.02
N VAL A 464 -15.86 28.01 0.25
CA VAL A 464 -14.62 28.08 1.04
C VAL A 464 -13.49 28.80 0.30
N TYR A 465 -13.29 28.51 -0.99
CA TYR A 465 -12.14 29.01 -1.75
C TYR A 465 -12.50 30.18 -2.68
N GLY A 466 -13.77 30.58 -2.79
CA GLY A 466 -14.24 31.66 -3.66
C GLY A 466 -14.18 31.33 -5.17
N SER A 467 -13.89 30.08 -5.56
CA SER A 467 -13.88 29.67 -6.96
C SER A 467 -13.98 28.16 -7.12
N SER A 468 -14.86 27.70 -8.01
CA SER A 468 -15.01 26.29 -8.39
C SER A 468 -14.02 25.84 -9.48
N SER A 469 -13.38 26.79 -10.18
CA SER A 469 -12.55 26.52 -11.37
C SER A 469 -11.35 25.59 -11.15
N LEU A 470 -10.88 25.46 -9.90
CA LEU A 470 -9.73 24.63 -9.53
C LEU A 470 -10.12 23.39 -8.73
N CYS A 471 -11.42 23.13 -8.52
CA CYS A 471 -11.86 21.97 -7.76
C CYS A 471 -11.75 20.70 -8.61
N SER A 472 -10.56 20.10 -8.64
CA SER A 472 -10.33 18.83 -9.33
C SER A 472 -10.52 17.64 -8.40
N TYR A 473 -9.77 17.65 -7.29
CA TYR A 473 -9.78 16.62 -6.26
C TYR A 473 -9.77 17.26 -4.89
N VAL A 474 -10.45 16.60 -3.94
CA VAL A 474 -10.50 17.05 -2.56
C VAL A 474 -10.11 15.91 -1.62
N LEU A 475 -9.35 16.24 -0.57
CA LEU A 475 -9.02 15.35 0.53
C LEU A 475 -10.17 15.34 1.55
N LEU A 476 -10.68 14.14 1.84
CA LEU A 476 -11.77 13.89 2.77
C LEU A 476 -11.24 13.64 4.19
N SER A 477 -12.10 13.86 5.19
CA SER A 477 -11.88 13.51 6.59
C SER A 477 -12.80 12.36 7.05
N TYR A 478 -12.43 11.71 8.15
CA TYR A 478 -13.18 10.58 8.72
C TYR A 478 -13.13 10.60 10.24
N LYS A 479 -14.08 9.90 10.89
CA LYS A 479 -14.15 9.65 12.33
C LYS A 479 -14.40 10.86 13.22
N GLY A 480 -14.66 12.03 12.65
CA GLY A 480 -15.02 13.24 13.41
C GLY A 480 -14.02 13.60 14.52
N GLN A 481 -12.73 13.30 14.34
CA GLN A 481 -11.68 13.57 15.33
C GLN A 481 -10.56 14.37 14.65
N PHE A 482 -10.32 15.60 15.09
CA PHE A 482 -9.34 16.50 14.49
C PHE A 482 -8.97 17.67 15.41
N ALA A 483 -7.85 18.33 15.13
CA ALA A 483 -7.46 19.59 15.71
C ALA A 483 -7.61 20.72 14.68
N ALA A 484 -8.10 21.89 15.09
CA ALA A 484 -8.20 23.07 14.24
C ALA A 484 -7.88 24.35 15.03
N SER A 485 -7.16 25.29 14.40
CA SER A 485 -6.86 26.60 14.97
C SER A 485 -8.00 27.59 14.77
N ALA A 486 -8.21 28.52 15.72
CA ALA A 486 -9.16 29.61 15.56
C ALA A 486 -8.90 30.41 14.28
N ALA A 487 -7.64 30.65 13.92
CA ALA A 487 -7.27 31.37 12.69
C ALA A 487 -7.81 30.69 11.42
N ARG A 488 -7.86 29.35 11.39
CA ARG A 488 -8.45 28.60 10.26
C ARG A 488 -9.97 28.53 10.31
N ILE A 489 -10.53 28.31 11.50
CA ILE A 489 -11.99 28.30 11.70
C ILE A 489 -12.58 29.66 11.29
N ARG A 490 -12.01 30.75 11.81
CA ARG A 490 -12.45 32.13 11.53
C ARG A 490 -12.02 32.67 10.17
N GLY A 491 -11.10 31.98 9.50
CA GLY A 491 -10.72 32.27 8.11
C GLY A 491 -11.81 31.92 7.09
N ILE A 492 -12.87 31.22 7.52
CA ILE A 492 -14.06 30.89 6.75
C ILE A 492 -15.23 31.76 7.16
N ASP A 493 -16.09 32.10 6.20
CA ASP A 493 -17.32 32.82 6.46
C ASP A 493 -18.21 32.05 7.46
N ARG A 494 -18.60 32.74 8.55
CA ARG A 494 -19.40 32.15 9.63
C ARG A 494 -20.74 31.59 9.13
N GLY A 495 -21.31 32.18 8.08
CA GLY A 495 -22.55 31.76 7.45
C GLY A 495 -22.48 30.36 6.83
N ILE A 496 -21.29 29.90 6.42
CA ILE A 496 -21.10 28.53 5.92
C ILE A 496 -21.33 27.52 7.04
N TYR A 497 -20.72 27.74 8.22
CA TYR A 497 -20.96 26.88 9.39
C TYR A 497 -22.43 26.93 9.83
N GLN A 498 -23.04 28.12 9.81
CA GLN A 498 -24.45 28.31 10.16
C GLN A 498 -25.38 27.51 9.23
N GLY A 499 -25.11 27.52 7.92
CA GLY A 499 -25.91 26.79 6.93
C GLY A 499 -25.81 25.27 7.10
N ILE A 500 -24.61 24.74 7.37
CA ILE A 500 -24.42 23.31 7.65
C ILE A 500 -25.11 22.91 8.97
N TRP A 501 -24.99 23.74 10.00
CA TRP A 501 -25.64 23.49 11.28
C TRP A 501 -27.17 23.49 11.15
N GLN A 502 -27.74 24.49 10.47
CA GLN A 502 -29.18 24.56 10.18
C GLN A 502 -29.67 23.33 9.41
N ALA A 503 -28.88 22.87 8.42
CA ALA A 503 -29.23 21.66 7.68
C ALA A 503 -29.29 20.40 8.57
N LEU A 504 -28.50 20.32 9.65
CA LEU A 504 -28.52 19.17 10.58
C LEU A 504 -29.64 19.23 11.63
N VAL A 505 -30.07 20.42 12.04
CA VAL A 505 -30.94 20.60 13.22
C VAL A 505 -32.40 20.90 12.89
N ASP A 506 -32.67 21.45 11.70
CA ASP A 506 -34.02 21.75 11.23
C ASP A 506 -34.62 20.52 10.54
N ASP A 507 -35.66 19.93 11.12
CA ASP A 507 -36.35 18.76 10.57
C ASP A 507 -37.00 19.01 9.19
N LYS A 508 -37.21 20.27 8.84
CA LYS A 508 -37.72 20.71 7.53
C LYS A 508 -36.62 21.05 6.54
N SER A 509 -35.35 20.95 6.94
CA SER A 509 -34.24 21.23 6.05
C SER A 509 -34.19 20.21 4.90
N TRP A 510 -33.54 20.60 3.80
CA TRP A 510 -33.33 19.75 2.64
C TRP A 510 -32.60 18.44 2.96
N ALA A 511 -31.81 18.40 4.04
CA ALA A 511 -31.01 17.24 4.43
C ALA A 511 -31.84 16.11 5.04
N HIS A 512 -33.06 16.39 5.50
CA HIS A 512 -33.99 15.41 6.08
C HIS A 512 -35.14 15.05 5.13
N GLN A 513 -35.15 15.59 3.90
CA GLN A 513 -36.19 15.30 2.93
C GLN A 513 -35.84 14.10 2.05
N ASP A 514 -36.86 13.37 1.59
CA ASP A 514 -36.71 12.21 0.69
C ASP A 514 -35.85 12.49 -0.54
N LYS A 515 -35.82 13.74 -1.03
CA LYS A 515 -34.98 14.15 -2.16
C LYS A 515 -33.49 13.97 -1.90
N PHE A 516 -33.03 14.19 -0.67
CA PHE A 516 -31.64 13.94 -0.27
C PHE A 516 -31.45 12.48 0.18
N LEU A 517 -32.40 11.94 0.94
CA LEU A 517 -32.26 10.64 1.57
C LEU A 517 -32.37 9.46 0.59
N HIS A 518 -33.14 9.59 -0.48
CA HIS A 518 -33.36 8.50 -1.46
C HIS A 518 -33.77 7.16 -0.79
N GLY A 519 -34.57 7.24 0.28
CA GLY A 519 -35.02 6.07 1.05
C GLY A 519 -34.00 5.54 2.08
N ARG A 520 -32.88 6.26 2.33
CA ARG A 520 -31.97 5.98 3.44
C ARG A 520 -32.62 6.34 4.79
N PRO A 521 -32.32 5.59 5.86
CA PRO A 521 -32.84 5.90 7.18
C PRO A 521 -32.28 7.24 7.68
N ASP A 522 -33.15 8.05 8.30
CA ASP A 522 -32.77 9.35 8.85
C ASP A 522 -33.48 9.59 10.18
N GLU A 523 -32.74 10.15 11.13
CA GLU A 523 -33.25 10.60 12.42
C GLU A 523 -32.51 11.87 12.81
N LEU A 524 -33.20 12.82 13.44
CA LEU A 524 -32.55 14.04 13.94
C LEU A 524 -31.35 13.72 14.85
N SER A 525 -31.41 12.64 15.64
CA SER A 525 -30.30 12.22 16.50
C SER A 525 -29.12 11.59 15.76
N ALA A 526 -29.35 11.06 14.57
CA ALA A 526 -28.40 10.33 13.75
C ALA A 526 -28.63 10.60 12.25
N PRO A 527 -28.49 11.86 11.81
CA PRO A 527 -28.91 12.21 10.46
C PRO A 527 -27.94 11.66 9.42
N ASP A 528 -28.47 11.23 8.28
CA ASP A 528 -27.67 10.70 7.17
C ASP A 528 -26.67 11.76 6.68
N PHE A 529 -27.09 13.02 6.67
CA PHE A 529 -26.24 14.15 6.32
C PHE A 529 -25.02 14.32 7.25
N GLY A 530 -25.08 13.79 8.48
CA GLY A 530 -23.93 13.77 9.39
C GLY A 530 -22.71 13.06 8.81
N TYR A 531 -22.92 12.01 8.00
CA TYR A 531 -21.82 11.35 7.27
C TYR A 531 -21.17 12.29 6.25
N THR A 532 -21.94 13.12 5.57
CA THR A 532 -21.38 14.15 4.67
C THR A 532 -20.54 15.14 5.45
N VAL A 533 -21.05 15.65 6.59
CA VAL A 533 -20.32 16.62 7.42
C VAL A 533 -18.99 16.06 7.92
N GLU A 534 -18.93 14.78 8.30
CA GLU A 534 -17.69 14.10 8.68
C GLU A 534 -16.59 14.22 7.62
N ARG A 535 -16.96 14.24 6.33
CA ARG A 535 -16.04 14.29 5.19
C ARG A 535 -15.61 15.70 4.79
N LEU A 536 -16.31 16.71 5.29
CA LEU A 536 -16.10 18.11 4.92
C LEU A 536 -15.03 18.81 5.78
N TRP A 537 -14.66 18.30 6.95
CA TRP A 537 -13.77 19.01 7.90
C TRP A 537 -12.45 19.47 7.27
N SER A 538 -11.76 18.60 6.54
CA SER A 538 -10.51 18.97 5.85
C SER A 538 -10.72 20.12 4.87
N MET A 539 -11.88 20.20 4.21
CA MET A 539 -12.23 21.28 3.29
C MET A 539 -12.61 22.56 4.04
N LEU A 540 -13.46 22.44 5.05
CA LEU A 540 -13.90 23.55 5.90
C LEU A 540 -12.75 24.25 6.62
N PHE A 541 -11.59 23.62 6.75
CA PHE A 541 -10.39 24.26 7.32
C PHE A 541 -9.29 24.49 6.28
N GLN A 542 -9.63 24.56 5.00
CA GLN A 542 -8.72 24.89 3.90
C GLN A 542 -7.49 23.98 3.85
N CYS A 543 -7.71 22.68 4.09
CA CYS A 543 -6.69 21.64 4.14
C CYS A 543 -7.12 20.43 3.29
N SER A 544 -7.77 20.67 2.16
CA SER A 544 -8.33 19.64 1.29
C SER A 544 -7.56 19.41 -0.02
N SER A 545 -6.32 19.92 -0.16
CA SER A 545 -5.57 19.71 -1.40
C SER A 545 -5.12 18.25 -1.54
N ALA A 546 -5.13 17.74 -2.77
CA ALA A 546 -4.68 16.38 -3.04
C ALA A 546 -3.19 16.18 -2.70
N ASP A 547 -2.35 17.21 -2.84
CA ASP A 547 -0.92 17.14 -2.50
C ASP A 547 -0.66 16.94 -1.00
N LEU A 548 -1.55 17.45 -0.13
CA LEU A 548 -1.46 17.28 1.32
C LEU A 548 -1.66 15.82 1.75
N ALA A 549 -2.50 15.07 1.02
CA ALA A 549 -2.70 13.64 1.24
C ALA A 549 -1.39 12.84 1.13
N TRP A 550 -0.47 13.29 0.27
CA TRP A 550 0.82 12.65 0.02
C TRP A 550 1.94 13.13 0.94
N LYS A 551 1.88 14.39 1.38
CA LYS A 551 2.90 14.98 2.27
C LYS A 551 2.73 14.60 3.75
N CYS A 552 1.58 14.04 4.14
CA CYS A 552 1.33 13.61 5.52
C CYS A 552 1.82 12.16 5.77
N PRO A 553 2.87 11.92 6.60
CA PRO A 553 3.44 10.59 6.75
C PRO A 553 2.60 9.67 7.66
N SER A 554 2.60 8.37 7.36
CA SER A 554 1.91 7.33 8.14
C SER A 554 2.85 6.58 9.13
N LEU A 555 2.86 7.02 10.40
CA LEU A 555 3.02 6.22 11.66
C LEU A 555 4.34 5.44 12.02
N PRO A 556 5.52 6.08 12.21
CA PRO A 556 6.59 5.57 13.09
C PRO A 556 6.25 5.67 14.62
N TRP A 557 6.93 4.90 15.49
CA TRP A 557 6.75 4.99 16.95
C TRP A 557 7.56 6.19 17.51
N PRO A 558 6.96 7.07 18.36
CA PRO A 558 7.60 8.31 18.78
C PRO A 558 8.96 8.17 19.46
N ILE A 559 9.14 7.29 20.45
CA ILE A 559 10.45 7.14 21.11
C ILE A 559 11.53 6.64 20.15
N VAL A 560 11.17 5.73 19.24
CA VAL A 560 12.11 5.21 18.22
C VAL A 560 12.48 6.33 17.24
N GLU A 561 11.51 7.14 16.84
CA GLU A 561 11.74 8.30 15.98
C GLU A 561 12.61 9.37 16.65
N ARG A 562 12.34 9.68 17.92
CA ARG A 562 13.14 10.60 18.74
C ARG A 562 14.58 10.11 18.83
N PHE A 563 14.77 8.87 19.28
CA PHE A 563 16.10 8.28 19.44
C PHE A 563 16.90 8.30 18.14
N LEU A 564 16.28 7.95 17.00
CA LEU A 564 16.97 7.96 15.71
C LEU A 564 17.28 9.36 15.20
N LYS A 565 16.39 10.35 15.40
CA LYS A 565 16.61 11.74 14.99
C LYS A 565 17.61 12.50 15.85
N GLU A 566 17.81 12.07 17.09
CA GLU A 566 18.80 12.64 18.01
C GLU A 566 20.23 12.11 17.79
N GLN A 567 20.42 11.17 16.86
CA GLN A 567 21.75 10.71 16.49
C GLN A 567 22.50 11.79 15.68
N ALA A 568 23.81 11.87 15.87
CA ALA A 568 24.65 12.80 15.14
C ALA A 568 24.66 12.48 13.63
N ASP A 569 24.76 13.51 12.80
CA ASP A 569 24.90 13.37 11.35
C ASP A 569 26.13 12.48 11.03
N GLY A 570 25.94 11.46 10.19
CA GLY A 570 26.96 10.48 9.84
C GLY A 570 27.16 9.34 10.84
N ALA A 571 26.38 9.28 11.93
CA ALA A 571 26.44 8.17 12.89
C ALA A 571 26.09 6.84 12.21
N ILE A 572 26.75 5.77 12.66
CA ILE A 572 26.55 4.41 12.17
C ILE A 572 25.84 3.60 13.24
N GLY A 573 24.67 3.07 12.91
CA GLY A 573 23.83 2.31 13.83
C GLY A 573 23.52 0.88 13.38
N ALA A 574 23.03 0.07 14.33
CA ALA A 574 22.50 -1.27 14.07
C ALA A 574 21.01 -1.34 14.39
N ASP A 575 20.21 -2.04 13.56
CA ASP A 575 18.81 -2.36 13.86
C ASP A 575 18.67 -3.89 14.01
N VAL A 576 18.67 -4.36 15.26
CA VAL A 576 18.70 -5.79 15.61
C VAL A 576 17.29 -6.32 15.77
N GLY A 577 16.86 -7.09 14.76
CA GLY A 577 15.48 -7.51 14.50
C GLY A 577 14.69 -6.43 13.75
N CYS A 578 15.24 -5.94 12.64
CA CYS A 578 14.71 -4.82 11.87
C CYS A 578 13.33 -5.06 11.23
N GLY A 579 12.85 -6.30 11.22
CA GLY A 579 11.58 -6.67 10.64
C GLY A 579 11.53 -6.28 9.17
N ASN A 580 10.50 -5.52 8.79
CA ASN A 580 10.34 -5.02 7.42
C ASN A 580 11.14 -3.74 7.11
N GLY A 581 12.00 -3.26 8.01
CA GLY A 581 12.82 -2.06 7.79
C GLY A 581 12.11 -0.74 8.08
N LYS A 582 10.98 -0.78 8.81
CA LYS A 582 10.14 0.38 9.13
C LYS A 582 10.94 1.60 9.64
N TYR A 583 11.98 1.38 10.44
CA TYR A 583 12.73 2.46 11.10
C TYR A 583 13.98 2.90 10.36
N LEU A 584 14.39 2.17 9.31
CA LEU A 584 15.59 2.49 8.55
C LEU A 584 15.46 3.90 7.94
N ALA A 585 14.33 4.21 7.30
CA ALA A 585 14.12 5.50 6.62
C ALA A 585 13.77 6.70 7.53
N VAL A 586 13.92 6.59 8.86
CA VAL A 586 13.44 7.63 9.80
C VAL A 586 14.39 8.83 9.89
N ASN A 587 15.70 8.58 9.82
CA ASN A 587 16.72 9.62 9.79
C ASN A 587 17.64 9.36 8.58
N ASP A 588 17.54 10.23 7.57
CA ASP A 588 18.27 10.13 6.32
C ASP A 588 19.74 10.55 6.43
N LYS A 589 20.16 11.01 7.62
CA LYS A 589 21.53 11.47 7.89
C LYS A 589 22.41 10.43 8.58
N VAL A 590 21.87 9.28 8.94
CA VAL A 590 22.62 8.18 9.58
C VAL A 590 22.69 6.98 8.66
N TRP A 591 23.70 6.14 8.89
CA TRP A 591 23.79 4.84 8.24
C TRP A 591 23.37 3.75 9.21
N ILE A 592 22.56 2.79 8.77
CA ILE A 592 22.07 1.71 9.64
C ILE A 592 22.35 0.36 8.97
N VAL A 593 22.83 -0.59 9.76
CA VAL A 593 22.93 -2.00 9.37
C VAL A 593 21.86 -2.77 10.14
N GLY A 594 20.78 -3.12 9.46
CA GLY A 594 19.72 -3.96 10.00
C GLY A 594 20.10 -5.44 10.04
N SER A 595 19.51 -6.19 10.95
CA SER A 595 19.59 -7.64 10.97
C SER A 595 18.23 -8.24 11.34
N ASP A 596 17.82 -9.35 10.72
CA ASP A 596 16.61 -10.07 11.14
C ASP A 596 16.76 -11.58 10.95
N ARG A 597 16.19 -12.36 11.89
CA ARG A 597 16.24 -13.83 11.85
C ARG A 597 15.35 -14.41 10.75
N SER A 598 14.29 -13.70 10.41
CA SER A 598 13.41 -14.02 9.30
C SER A 598 14.05 -13.55 8.01
N THR A 599 14.56 -14.50 7.23
CA THR A 599 15.09 -14.26 5.88
C THR A 599 14.10 -13.49 5.00
N ASN A 600 12.79 -13.71 5.20
CA ASN A 600 11.76 -13.01 4.43
C ASN A 600 11.62 -11.54 4.84
N LEU A 601 11.71 -11.23 6.14
CA LEU A 601 11.62 -9.86 6.63
C LEU A 601 12.91 -9.08 6.30
N ALA A 602 14.08 -9.68 6.55
CA ALA A 602 15.37 -9.10 6.17
C ALA A 602 15.43 -8.77 4.66
N LYS A 603 14.86 -9.65 3.82
CA LYS A 603 14.78 -9.42 2.37
C LYS A 603 13.88 -8.24 1.99
N ILE A 604 12.85 -7.94 2.79
CA ILE A 604 11.99 -6.75 2.61
C ILE A 604 12.75 -5.50 3.10
N ALA A 605 13.33 -5.57 4.30
CA ALA A 605 14.03 -4.45 4.91
C ALA A 605 15.23 -3.97 4.08
N ARG A 606 15.93 -4.88 3.38
CA ARG A 606 17.03 -4.55 2.47
C ARG A 606 16.65 -3.58 1.34
N GLN A 607 15.36 -3.37 1.07
CA GLN A 607 14.91 -2.43 0.04
C GLN A 607 14.97 -0.96 0.48
N HIS A 608 15.27 -0.69 1.76
CA HIS A 608 15.34 0.64 2.32
C HIS A 608 16.75 1.24 2.17
N GLU A 609 17.00 1.82 1.00
CA GLU A 609 18.19 2.66 0.77
C GLU A 609 18.19 3.89 1.70
N PRO A 610 19.34 4.36 2.20
CA PRO A 610 20.68 3.87 1.87
C PRO A 610 21.12 2.64 2.69
N HIS A 611 20.35 2.19 3.67
CA HIS A 611 20.75 1.21 4.70
C HIS A 611 21.00 -0.21 4.18
N ASP A 612 21.79 -0.99 4.93
CA ASP A 612 22.07 -2.39 4.62
C ASP A 612 21.38 -3.35 5.60
N VAL A 613 21.08 -4.57 5.17
CA VAL A 613 20.43 -5.58 6.02
C VAL A 613 21.03 -6.96 5.84
N VAL A 614 21.30 -7.65 6.96
CA VAL A 614 21.81 -9.02 7.02
C VAL A 614 20.80 -9.98 7.65
N VAL A 615 20.92 -11.27 7.35
CA VAL A 615 20.17 -12.31 8.07
C VAL A 615 21.04 -12.77 9.23
N ALA A 616 20.55 -12.59 10.45
CA ALA A 616 21.26 -13.00 11.65
C ALA A 616 20.28 -13.41 12.75
N ASP A 617 20.74 -14.29 13.64
CA ASP A 617 20.08 -14.52 14.91
C ASP A 617 20.50 -13.43 15.89
N ASN A 618 19.58 -12.95 16.73
CA ASN A 618 19.90 -11.91 17.72
C ASN A 618 20.98 -12.40 18.71
N LEU A 619 21.10 -13.71 18.94
CA LEU A 619 22.15 -14.30 19.78
C LEU A 619 23.47 -14.56 19.04
N ALA A 620 23.52 -14.32 17.74
CA ALA A 620 24.70 -14.59 16.90
C ALA A 620 24.82 -13.54 15.79
N LEU A 621 25.03 -12.28 16.21
CA LEU A 621 25.17 -11.15 15.31
C LEU A 621 26.53 -11.20 14.58
N PRO A 622 26.57 -10.94 13.26
CA PRO A 622 27.80 -11.06 12.46
C PRO A 622 28.68 -9.80 12.53
N HIS A 623 28.34 -8.86 13.39
CA HIS A 623 29.01 -7.56 13.45
C HIS A 623 30.15 -7.58 14.48
N PRO A 624 31.27 -6.91 14.20
CA PRO A 624 32.31 -6.69 15.21
C PRO A 624 31.77 -5.93 16.43
N ASN A 625 32.24 -6.31 17.61
CA ASN A 625 31.92 -5.59 18.84
C ASN A 625 32.56 -4.20 18.85
N GLY A 626 31.92 -3.22 19.50
CA GLY A 626 32.54 -1.92 19.77
C GLY A 626 32.54 -0.92 18.62
N ILE A 627 31.71 -1.07 17.60
CA ILE A 627 31.81 -0.28 16.35
C ILE A 627 30.66 0.70 16.11
N PHE A 628 29.47 0.44 16.66
CA PHE A 628 28.28 1.23 16.35
C PHE A 628 28.12 2.39 17.32
N ASP A 629 27.76 3.57 16.80
CA ASP A 629 27.38 4.75 17.58
C ASP A 629 26.05 4.54 18.29
N PHE A 630 25.16 3.77 17.68
CA PHE A 630 23.90 3.38 18.29
C PHE A 630 23.39 2.00 17.86
N ALA A 631 22.48 1.43 18.62
CA ALA A 631 21.73 0.26 18.22
C ALA A 631 20.25 0.40 18.59
N ILE A 632 19.36 -0.25 17.85
CA ILE A 632 17.96 -0.41 18.24
C ILE A 632 17.58 -1.89 18.21
N SER A 633 16.73 -2.33 19.13
CA SER A 633 16.10 -3.65 19.09
C SER A 633 14.64 -3.55 19.50
N ILE A 634 13.75 -3.53 18.49
CA ILE A 634 12.36 -3.11 18.65
C ILE A 634 11.39 -4.28 18.49
N ALA A 635 10.78 -4.72 19.59
CA ALA A 635 9.83 -5.84 19.65
C ALA A 635 10.44 -7.17 19.16
N VAL A 636 11.59 -7.53 19.74
CA VAL A 636 12.40 -8.71 19.36
C VAL A 636 12.70 -9.60 20.55
N VAL A 637 13.32 -9.05 21.61
CA VAL A 637 13.83 -9.83 22.76
C VAL A 637 12.73 -10.66 23.44
N HIS A 638 11.49 -10.15 23.46
CA HIS A 638 10.33 -10.85 24.01
C HIS A 638 9.93 -12.16 23.31
N HIS A 639 10.55 -12.54 22.18
CA HIS A 639 10.32 -13.84 21.54
C HIS A 639 11.19 -14.96 22.11
N LEU A 640 12.13 -14.65 23.00
CA LEU A 640 13.04 -15.62 23.59
C LEU A 640 12.46 -16.19 24.88
N SER A 641 12.35 -17.52 24.93
CA SER A 641 11.54 -18.22 25.93
C SER A 641 12.20 -18.49 27.26
N THR A 642 13.48 -18.15 27.41
CA THR A 642 14.20 -18.32 28.69
C THR A 642 14.82 -16.99 29.12
N PRO A 643 14.82 -16.68 30.42
CA PRO A 643 15.47 -15.46 30.93
C PRO A 643 16.93 -15.37 30.51
N ALA A 644 17.67 -16.48 30.60
CA ALA A 644 19.08 -16.53 30.20
C ALA A 644 19.31 -16.08 28.74
N ARG A 645 18.44 -16.50 27.80
CA ARG A 645 18.54 -16.07 26.40
C ARG A 645 18.12 -14.61 26.19
N ARG A 646 17.21 -14.08 27.01
CA ARG A 646 16.83 -12.66 26.95
C ARG A 646 18.00 -11.76 27.38
N VAL A 647 18.64 -12.09 28.50
CA VAL A 647 19.88 -11.41 28.95
C VAL A 647 20.98 -11.53 27.91
N GLU A 648 21.19 -12.72 27.33
CA GLU A 648 22.18 -12.93 26.27
C GLU A 648 21.90 -12.08 25.02
N ALA A 649 20.64 -11.97 24.59
CA ALA A 649 20.27 -11.11 23.46
C ALA A 649 20.52 -9.62 23.75
N VAL A 650 20.17 -9.15 24.94
CA VAL A 650 20.47 -7.79 25.38
C VAL A 650 21.98 -7.55 25.37
N LYS A 651 22.76 -8.53 25.86
CA LYS A 651 24.22 -8.48 25.82
C LYS A 651 24.75 -8.37 24.39
N CYS A 652 24.25 -9.17 23.45
CA CYS A 652 24.65 -9.10 22.04
C CYS A 652 24.41 -7.71 21.44
N VAL A 653 23.28 -7.06 21.77
CA VAL A 653 22.99 -5.67 21.34
C VAL A 653 23.96 -4.67 21.95
N LEU A 654 24.27 -4.79 23.25
CA LEU A 654 25.19 -3.88 23.93
C LEU A 654 26.64 -4.03 23.46
N ASP A 655 27.10 -5.25 23.18
CA ASP A 655 28.46 -5.52 22.74
C ASP A 655 28.78 -4.88 21.36
N LEU A 656 27.75 -4.54 20.56
CA LEU A 656 27.90 -3.79 19.31
C LEU A 656 28.37 -2.35 19.50
N LEU A 657 28.06 -1.74 20.65
CA LEU A 657 28.20 -0.30 20.88
C LEU A 657 29.65 0.09 21.12
N LYS A 658 30.08 1.22 20.57
CA LYS A 658 31.38 1.85 20.88
C LYS A 658 31.55 1.97 22.40
N ARG A 659 32.72 1.61 22.89
CA ARG A 659 33.03 1.70 24.32
C ARG A 659 33.14 3.17 24.75
N PRO A 660 32.77 3.50 25.99
CA PRO A 660 33.12 4.79 26.58
C PRO A 660 34.64 5.00 26.53
N THR A 661 35.10 6.15 26.03
CA THR A 661 36.50 6.53 26.14
C THR A 661 36.83 6.83 27.61
N SER A 662 37.95 6.29 28.12
CA SER A 662 38.43 6.69 29.43
C SER A 662 38.76 8.19 29.43
N PRO A 663 38.38 8.95 30.46
CA PRO A 663 38.79 10.34 30.57
C PRO A 663 40.32 10.40 30.58
N ASN A 664 40.91 11.30 29.78
CA ASN A 664 42.33 11.60 29.88
C ASN A 664 42.66 12.01 31.33
N PRO A 665 43.81 11.58 31.90
CA PRO A 665 44.22 12.04 33.21
C PRO A 665 44.61 13.53 33.10
N GLY A 666 43.63 14.41 33.31
CA GLY A 666 43.80 15.87 33.22
C GLY A 666 42.52 16.68 33.04
N GLU A 667 41.41 16.09 32.60
CA GLU A 667 40.14 16.82 32.45
C GLU A 667 39.30 16.75 33.72
N SER A 668 39.16 17.91 34.36
CA SER A 668 38.46 18.10 35.62
C SER A 668 36.99 17.70 35.53
N SER A 669 36.62 16.77 36.39
CA SER A 669 35.28 16.33 36.71
C SER A 669 34.39 17.48 37.19
N HIS A 670 33.52 18.01 36.34
CA HIS A 670 32.19 18.45 36.76
C HIS A 670 31.25 18.59 35.54
N LYS A 671 30.15 17.83 35.59
CA LYS A 671 28.84 18.08 34.94
C LYS A 671 28.49 17.54 33.56
N ASP A 672 29.24 16.60 32.98
CA ASP A 672 28.68 15.82 31.85
C ASP A 672 29.07 14.34 31.95
N ARG A 673 28.15 13.52 32.49
CA ARG A 673 28.24 12.05 32.46
C ARG A 673 27.70 11.47 31.15
N SER A 674 27.63 12.27 30.08
CA SER A 674 27.47 11.78 28.71
C SER A 674 28.80 11.19 28.21
N THR A 675 29.20 10.09 28.84
CA THR A 675 30.38 9.31 28.49
C THR A 675 30.30 8.88 27.03
N GLY A 676 31.26 9.30 26.20
CA GLY A 676 31.24 9.23 24.73
C GLY A 676 31.27 7.84 24.07
N GLY A 677 30.58 6.86 24.66
CA GLY A 677 30.30 5.55 24.07
C GLY A 677 28.96 5.51 23.32
N GLY A 678 28.71 4.40 22.61
CA GLY A 678 27.48 4.19 21.87
C GLY A 678 26.27 3.89 22.78
N ARG A 679 25.06 4.11 22.25
CA ARG A 679 23.79 3.92 22.98
C ARG A 679 22.86 2.93 22.29
N ALA A 680 22.16 2.06 23.02
CA ALA A 680 21.14 1.17 22.48
C ALA A 680 19.75 1.55 22.98
N LEU A 681 18.73 1.52 22.10
CA LEU A 681 17.32 1.55 22.48
C LEU A 681 16.71 0.14 22.36
N ILE A 682 16.24 -0.43 23.46
CA ILE A 682 15.58 -1.74 23.51
C ILE A 682 14.11 -1.53 23.86
N TYR A 683 13.20 -2.22 23.17
CA TYR A 683 11.75 -2.01 23.27
C TYR A 683 11.00 -3.35 23.27
N VAL A 684 10.25 -3.66 24.33
CA VAL A 684 9.64 -4.98 24.60
C VAL A 684 8.18 -4.87 25.05
N TRP A 685 7.39 -5.93 24.85
CA TRP A 685 5.97 -5.92 25.24
C TRP A 685 5.83 -5.95 26.75
N ALA A 686 4.94 -5.14 27.29
CA ALA A 686 4.68 -5.06 28.72
C ALA A 686 3.60 -6.06 29.17
N LEU A 687 3.69 -6.51 30.42
CA LEU A 687 2.64 -7.27 31.10
C LEU A 687 1.46 -6.36 31.46
N GLU A 688 1.75 -5.12 31.85
CA GLU A 688 0.82 -4.11 32.39
C GLU A 688 -0.08 -3.45 31.32
N GLN A 689 -0.62 -4.23 30.39
CA GLN A 689 -1.41 -3.74 29.25
C GLN A 689 -2.92 -3.92 29.43
N LYS A 690 -3.41 -3.57 30.63
CA LYS A 690 -4.79 -3.79 31.10
C LYS A 690 -5.85 -3.23 30.14
N ASP A 691 -5.49 -2.15 29.47
CA ASP A 691 -6.35 -1.37 28.60
C ASP A 691 -6.26 -1.76 27.11
N SER A 692 -5.42 -2.73 26.78
CA SER A 692 -5.27 -3.26 25.43
C SER A 692 -6.41 -4.23 25.09
N ARG A 693 -6.61 -4.52 23.79
CA ARG A 693 -7.53 -5.58 23.33
C ARG A 693 -7.25 -6.95 23.98
N ARG A 694 -6.03 -7.17 24.47
CA ARG A 694 -5.58 -8.43 25.04
C ARG A 694 -5.81 -8.51 26.55
N GLY A 695 -5.88 -7.36 27.24
CA GLY A 695 -6.32 -7.24 28.64
C GLY A 695 -5.39 -7.86 29.69
N TRP A 696 -4.11 -8.09 29.39
CA TRP A 696 -3.15 -8.59 30.37
C TRP A 696 -2.84 -7.53 31.43
N ASP A 697 -2.61 -7.96 32.67
CA ASP A 697 -2.38 -7.10 33.86
C ASP A 697 -1.35 -7.80 34.77
N GLU A 698 -0.80 -7.11 35.78
CA GLU A 698 0.29 -7.59 36.66
C GLU A 698 0.04 -8.98 37.29
N GLY A 699 -1.23 -9.38 37.44
CA GLY A 699 -1.62 -10.70 37.97
C GLY A 699 -1.67 -11.84 36.95
N HIS A 700 -1.36 -11.60 35.68
CA HIS A 700 -1.37 -12.62 34.62
C HIS A 700 -0.01 -13.27 34.41
N GLU A 701 0.00 -14.43 33.74
CA GLU A 701 1.23 -15.10 33.34
C GLU A 701 2.02 -14.27 32.32
N GLN A 702 3.34 -14.21 32.49
CA GLN A 702 4.25 -13.49 31.59
C GLN A 702 4.49 -14.23 30.27
N ASP A 703 4.36 -15.56 30.27
CA ASP A 703 4.66 -16.42 29.12
C ASP A 703 3.38 -16.80 28.39
N VAL A 704 3.17 -16.22 27.20
CA VAL A 704 1.89 -16.33 26.49
C VAL A 704 2.03 -16.80 25.05
N MET A 705 0.99 -17.48 24.56
CA MET A 705 0.87 -17.89 23.17
C MET A 705 -0.06 -16.93 22.41
N VAL A 706 0.51 -16.19 21.47
CA VAL A 706 -0.20 -15.15 20.72
C VAL A 706 -0.59 -15.68 19.34
N PRO A 707 -1.89 -15.62 18.95
CA PRO A 707 -2.34 -15.91 17.59
C PRO A 707 -1.62 -15.10 16.52
N TRP A 708 -1.05 -15.81 15.56
CA TRP A 708 -0.39 -15.31 14.36
C TRP A 708 -1.00 -15.96 13.13
N VAL A 709 -1.74 -15.17 12.36
CA VAL A 709 -2.48 -15.67 11.19
C VAL A 709 -1.56 -15.68 9.97
N LEU A 710 -1.18 -16.89 9.54
CA LEU A 710 -0.52 -17.11 8.26
C LEU A 710 -1.61 -17.28 7.20
N LYS A 711 -1.78 -16.24 6.38
CA LYS A 711 -2.66 -16.33 5.20
C LYS A 711 -2.10 -17.38 4.25
N GLN A 712 -2.82 -18.49 4.08
CA GLN A 712 -2.42 -19.52 3.13
C GLN A 712 -2.70 -19.06 1.70
N LYS A 713 -1.70 -19.17 0.82
CA LYS A 713 -1.95 -19.21 -0.63
C LYS A 713 -2.76 -20.48 -0.92
N LYS A 714 -3.94 -20.35 -1.53
CA LYS A 714 -4.83 -21.46 -1.87
C LYS A 714 -4.17 -22.43 -2.87
N GLU A 715 -3.51 -23.47 -2.36
CA GLU A 715 -3.20 -24.68 -3.14
C GLU A 715 -4.46 -25.55 -3.24
N LYS A 716 -5.40 -25.16 -4.10
CA LYS A 716 -6.61 -25.96 -4.42
C LYS A 716 -6.56 -26.41 -5.88
N GLU A 717 -5.62 -27.28 -6.23
CA GLU A 717 -5.72 -28.01 -7.51
C GLU A 717 -5.12 -29.43 -7.49
N ALA A 718 -4.13 -29.73 -6.63
CA ALA A 718 -3.53 -31.07 -6.59
C ALA A 718 -4.37 -32.14 -5.87
N LYS A 719 -5.19 -31.77 -4.87
CA LYS A 719 -6.00 -32.75 -4.10
C LYS A 719 -7.31 -33.14 -4.77
N ARG A 720 -7.76 -32.40 -5.80
CA ARG A 720 -9.01 -32.70 -6.52
C ARG A 720 -8.85 -33.83 -7.53
N LYS A 721 -7.64 -34.04 -8.07
CA LYS A 721 -7.34 -35.10 -9.05
C LYS A 721 -7.13 -36.51 -8.48
N LYS A 722 -6.99 -36.68 -7.15
CA LYS A 722 -6.74 -38.01 -6.55
C LYS A 722 -7.98 -38.68 -5.97
N LYS A 723 -9.17 -38.07 -6.12
CA LYS A 723 -10.45 -38.60 -5.60
C LYS A 723 -11.44 -38.99 -6.70
N GLU A 724 -11.06 -38.84 -7.96
CA GLU A 724 -11.89 -39.22 -9.13
C GLU A 724 -11.44 -40.53 -9.79
N ASP A 725 -10.43 -41.21 -9.25
CA ASP A 725 -10.03 -42.52 -9.74
C ASP A 725 -10.04 -43.53 -8.58
N VAL A 726 -10.69 -44.67 -8.81
CA VAL A 726 -11.04 -45.77 -7.88
C VAL A 726 -12.42 -45.65 -7.20
N GLY A 727 -13.39 -46.35 -7.78
CA GLY A 727 -14.78 -46.43 -7.37
C GLY A 727 -15.12 -47.47 -6.28
N LYS A 728 -16.39 -47.36 -5.85
CA LYS A 728 -17.27 -48.34 -5.15
C LYS A 728 -16.62 -49.58 -4.49
N ALA A 729 -16.66 -49.62 -3.16
CA ALA A 729 -17.18 -50.76 -2.38
C ALA A 729 -17.43 -50.37 -0.90
N ASP A 730 -18.63 -50.74 -0.43
CA ASP A 730 -19.19 -50.99 0.90
C ASP A 730 -18.65 -50.35 2.20
N GLY A 731 -19.62 -49.75 2.93
CA GLY A 731 -19.90 -49.96 4.35
C GLY A 731 -18.79 -49.76 5.39
N ALA A 732 -18.79 -48.60 6.07
CA ALA A 732 -18.66 -48.46 7.52
C ALA A 732 -18.58 -46.97 7.93
N SER A 733 -18.88 -46.74 9.20
CA SER A 733 -19.06 -45.47 9.91
C SER A 733 -17.87 -44.50 9.93
N GLU A 734 -18.20 -43.28 10.35
CA GLU A 734 -17.40 -42.28 11.09
C GLU A 734 -16.78 -41.07 10.37
N LYS A 735 -17.25 -39.91 10.89
CA LYS A 735 -16.53 -38.72 11.36
C LYS A 735 -15.87 -37.78 10.34
N ASP A 736 -16.60 -36.69 10.14
CA ASP A 736 -16.19 -35.29 10.35
C ASP A 736 -14.83 -34.84 9.77
N LYS A 737 -14.87 -34.10 8.66
CA LYS A 737 -13.77 -33.22 8.23
C LYS A 737 -14.31 -31.91 7.65
N THR A 738 -14.31 -30.90 8.51
CA THR A 738 -14.49 -29.48 8.27
C THR A 738 -13.49 -28.90 7.25
N ALA A 739 -13.92 -27.88 6.52
CA ALA A 739 -13.12 -27.15 5.54
C ALA A 739 -12.06 -26.26 6.21
N GLU A 740 -10.76 -26.44 5.90
CA GLU A 740 -9.66 -25.64 6.46
C GLU A 740 -9.68 -24.18 5.95
N GLY A 741 -9.79 -23.22 6.88
CA GLY A 741 -9.62 -21.78 6.70
C GLY A 741 -8.18 -21.29 6.96
N ASP A 742 -7.99 -19.96 7.12
CA ASP A 742 -6.68 -19.35 7.43
C ASP A 742 -6.00 -20.04 8.61
N LYS A 743 -4.74 -20.49 8.44
CA LYS A 743 -4.00 -21.16 9.52
C LYS A 743 -3.49 -20.13 10.51
N THR A 744 -4.08 -20.15 11.69
CA THR A 744 -3.59 -19.42 12.84
C THR A 744 -2.57 -20.29 13.55
N PHE A 745 -1.31 -19.86 13.54
CA PHE A 745 -0.26 -20.42 14.38
C PHE A 745 -0.23 -19.65 15.71
N LEU A 746 0.32 -20.28 16.74
CA LEU A 746 0.62 -19.60 17.98
C LEU A 746 2.12 -19.32 18.03
N ARG A 747 2.48 -18.10 18.40
CA ARG A 747 3.87 -17.72 18.65
C ARG A 747 4.04 -17.32 20.12
N TYR A 748 5.16 -17.76 20.69
CA TYR A 748 5.50 -17.46 22.06
C TYR A 748 5.87 -15.97 22.23
N TYR A 749 5.44 -15.40 23.34
CA TYR A 749 5.81 -14.07 23.82
C TYR A 749 6.08 -14.12 25.32
N HIS A 750 7.14 -13.43 25.74
CA HIS A 750 7.37 -13.04 27.13
C HIS A 750 6.92 -11.60 27.34
N LEU A 751 5.94 -11.37 28.20
CA LEU A 751 5.48 -10.05 28.61
C LEU A 751 6.34 -9.57 29.77
N TYR A 752 7.11 -8.52 29.56
CA TYR A 752 8.00 -7.95 30.57
C TYR A 752 7.19 -7.18 31.60
N ARG A 753 7.47 -7.43 32.88
CA ARG A 753 6.97 -6.56 33.96
C ARG A 753 7.90 -5.36 34.16
N LYS A 754 7.41 -4.34 34.86
CA LYS A 754 8.17 -3.14 35.23
C LYS A 754 9.50 -3.49 35.90
N GLY A 755 10.58 -2.89 35.42
CA GLY A 755 11.93 -3.09 35.97
C GLY A 755 12.64 -4.35 35.48
N GLU A 756 11.96 -5.27 34.78
CA GLU A 756 12.59 -6.50 34.30
C GLU A 756 13.58 -6.23 33.16
N LEU A 757 13.23 -5.34 32.21
CA LEU A 757 14.12 -4.99 31.10
C LEU A 757 15.40 -4.32 31.60
N GLU A 758 15.28 -3.42 32.57
CA GLU A 758 16.42 -2.79 33.24
C GLU A 758 17.31 -3.82 33.92
N GLY A 759 16.71 -4.79 34.62
CA GLY A 759 17.44 -5.90 35.23
C GLY A 759 18.17 -6.80 34.21
N ASP A 760 17.58 -7.05 33.04
CA ASP A 760 18.25 -7.79 31.96
C ASP A 760 19.44 -7.00 31.38
N ILE A 761 19.31 -5.67 31.24
CA ILE A 761 20.38 -4.77 30.80
C ILE A 761 21.55 -4.76 31.80
N GLU A 762 21.27 -4.68 33.10
CA GLU A 762 22.31 -4.68 34.13
C GLU A 762 23.05 -6.02 34.18
N GLN A 763 22.32 -7.14 34.11
CA GLN A 763 22.91 -8.49 34.07
C GLN A 763 23.74 -8.72 32.80
N ALA A 764 23.36 -8.10 31.68
CA ALA A 764 24.12 -8.12 30.43
C ALA A 764 25.42 -7.29 30.48
N GLY A 765 25.66 -6.54 31.57
CA GLY A 765 26.82 -5.68 31.73
C GLY A 765 26.63 -4.26 31.18
N GLY A 766 25.38 -3.83 30.98
CA GLY A 766 25.03 -2.47 30.56
C GLY A 766 24.72 -1.54 31.74
N VAL A 767 24.55 -0.26 31.40
CA VAL A 767 24.02 0.78 32.29
C VAL A 767 22.81 1.41 31.62
N VAL A 768 21.68 1.42 32.32
CA VAL A 768 20.46 2.11 31.87
C VAL A 768 20.67 3.62 32.00
N LEU A 769 20.48 4.35 30.91
CA LEU A 769 20.59 5.81 30.84
C LEU A 769 19.22 6.48 30.99
N GLU A 770 18.20 5.90 30.37
CA GLU A 770 16.82 6.36 30.41
C GLU A 770 15.91 5.14 30.22
N SER A 771 14.78 5.06 30.91
CA SER A 771 13.76 4.04 30.65
C SER A 771 12.36 4.61 30.77
N GLY A 772 11.40 3.93 30.17
CA GLY A 772 10.01 4.37 30.17
C GLY A 772 9.05 3.35 29.60
N TYR A 773 7.80 3.80 29.49
CA TYR A 773 6.68 3.00 29.00
C TYR A 773 6.01 3.71 27.84
N GLU A 774 5.76 3.02 26.72
CA GLU A 774 5.02 3.56 25.58
C GLU A 774 4.11 2.49 24.95
N LYS A 775 2.80 2.77 24.85
CA LYS A 775 1.81 1.99 24.10
C LYS A 775 1.85 0.48 24.36
N ASP A 776 1.82 0.07 25.63
CA ASP A 776 1.88 -1.34 26.05
C ASP A 776 3.25 -2.00 25.91
N ASN A 777 4.31 -1.20 26.00
CA ASN A 777 5.69 -1.65 25.90
C ASN A 777 6.58 -0.94 26.90
N TRP A 778 7.53 -1.68 27.48
CA TRP A 778 8.67 -1.14 28.20
C TRP A 778 9.79 -0.83 27.21
N TRP A 779 10.48 0.28 27.43
CA TRP A 779 11.67 0.63 26.66
C TRP A 779 12.77 1.18 27.55
N ALA A 780 14.02 0.97 27.14
CA ALA A 780 15.19 1.49 27.83
C ALA A 780 16.26 1.90 26.82
N ILE A 781 16.85 3.07 27.04
CA ILE A 781 18.10 3.51 26.42
C ILE A 781 19.23 3.11 27.37
N ALA A 782 20.19 2.35 26.86
CA ALA A 782 21.30 1.83 27.64
C ALA A 782 22.63 2.09 26.94
N SER A 783 23.72 1.96 27.69
CA SER A 783 25.09 1.95 27.17
C SER A 783 25.86 0.77 27.76
N LEU A 784 26.96 0.38 27.12
CA LEU A 784 27.87 -0.60 27.68
C LEU A 784 28.63 0.03 28.86
N ARG A 785 28.79 -0.73 29.96
CA ARG A 785 29.45 -0.26 31.18
C ARG A 785 30.96 0.00 30.99
#